data_AF-A0A976FIV3-F1
#
_entry.id   AF-A0A976FIV3-F1
#
_cell.length_a   1.000
_cell.length_b   1.000
_cell.length_c   1.000
_cell.angle_alpha   90.00
_cell.angle_beta   90.00
_cell.angle_gamma   90.00
#
_symmetry.space_group_name_H-M   'P 1'
#
loop_
_entity.id
_entity.type
_entity.pdbx_description
1 polymer ?
#
loop_
_entity_poly.entity_id
_entity_poly.type
_entity_poly.pdbx_seq_one_letter_code
_entity_poly.pdbx_strand_id
1 'polypeptide(L)'
;MGPSIDRRDRTRRRSPSRSPRHNRHKSSIKAANSPSHQRYRRHGAHVVDDSPNPQNKNPAQSSSSLSLPALEHREAILKALADHQVVVCIGETGSGKSTQLPQFLHACGAYTDPKLPKCIAITQPRRVATVSVAQRVAQEMKTRVGGNGIVGYAIRFESRCSNETKLKFLTDGVLVRECLSDPLLQNYSVVMLDEAHERSIHTDILLGLLKQVIKRRPEFRVLITSATLDADKFAIFFKNPTSIDAKMAKKTQKIKAISCPVIRIPGRVYHVDIFHSKQRQIMGHKGPLSNYVRSAVETTIQVHRGESPGHILVFLTGRREIEEACAEIRALNREQETQTHELELRVLPLYGALSERLQRAIFDPVPINQVRLVIVATNIAETSVTIDGVRYVVDCGFTKQKVYNPAQQIESLIVVPISKVSAQQRAGRAGRTTPGKCFRLYNKTSYDEMAQETVPEIQRTNLANTVLYLKLLGIQDVLGFSYLDPPDENSLLDALKQLYVLGALDAATGDVTLLGKLMAAFPLEPKLSRAVAESLRLQCSQEMTQVVAMLSIENVLLEPHDYSGKKRFREDKECEQNFDWEERIAVLKEQRLIHADGDPLSYRLLYKAFQAKSLKVHGNRKELERWCKDHYLRQRALTLAESIVKQLRDIIHSLPRCDIEAFQDSHIKSLRETSLDDRLRQSLCAGFFMNAARRCTIETVYRLLHRDESDSSMSPLVQFHPLSAMRYSTAPEFCVFQELVLTSKPFMRNAVAVEHHWVLQYSTDKLHVSIAQLYALCGRKSIVNRKETEQTTSETKEVDSIDIANSRCKVTTATVNAARARYLARKKGRYDYPDVAL
;
A
#
# COMPACT_ATOMS: atom_id res chain seq x y z
N MET A 1 -17.61 75.87 -19.42
CA MET A 1 -18.53 75.90 -20.57
C MET A 1 -19.47 74.69 -20.45
N GLY A 2 -20.73 74.90 -20.09
CA GLY A 2 -21.72 73.82 -19.94
C GLY A 2 -22.57 73.62 -21.22
N PRO A 3 -23.78 73.03 -21.15
CA PRO A 3 -24.34 72.17 -20.08
C PRO A 3 -25.28 71.01 -20.56
N SER A 4 -25.77 70.20 -19.60
CA SER A 4 -27.18 69.76 -19.36
C SER A 4 -27.95 68.66 -20.16
N ILE A 5 -28.61 67.75 -19.37
CA ILE A 5 -30.04 67.25 -19.43
C ILE A 5 -30.39 66.17 -20.52
N ASP A 6 -31.25 65.12 -20.39
CA ASP A 6 -32.43 64.78 -19.56
C ASP A 6 -32.74 63.24 -19.46
N ARG A 7 -33.73 62.89 -18.61
CA ARG A 7 -34.42 61.59 -18.42
C ARG A 7 -35.61 61.34 -19.39
N ARG A 8 -36.13 60.09 -19.36
CA ARG A 8 -37.51 59.53 -19.66
C ARG A 8 -37.50 58.52 -20.83
N ASP A 9 -37.74 57.23 -20.61
CA ASP A 9 -39.00 56.51 -20.29
C ASP A 9 -40.00 56.42 -21.46
N ARG A 10 -40.35 55.19 -21.87
CA ARG A 10 -41.56 54.85 -22.64
C ARG A 10 -41.86 53.35 -22.61
N THR A 11 -42.78 52.99 -21.73
CA THR A 11 -43.67 51.82 -21.83
C THR A 11 -44.61 51.91 -23.04
N ARG A 12 -44.98 50.78 -23.66
CA ARG A 12 -46.36 50.56 -24.19
C ARG A 12 -46.71 49.08 -24.39
N ARG A 13 -47.84 48.70 -23.75
CA ARG A 13 -48.61 47.44 -23.83
C ARG A 13 -49.79 47.58 -24.83
N ARG A 14 -50.43 46.43 -25.12
CA ARG A 14 -51.78 46.12 -25.70
C ARG A 14 -51.72 45.69 -27.19
N SER A 15 -51.97 44.41 -27.59
CA SER A 15 -53.23 43.61 -27.67
C SER A 15 -54.30 44.28 -28.57
N PRO A 16 -55.19 43.59 -29.35
CA PRO A 16 -55.76 42.23 -29.12
C PRO A 16 -56.20 41.37 -30.37
N SER A 17 -56.63 40.12 -30.10
CA SER A 17 -57.72 39.32 -30.77
C SER A 17 -57.58 38.91 -32.26
N ARG A 18 -58.07 37.76 -32.78
CA ARG A 18 -59.14 36.83 -32.39
C ARG A 18 -59.01 35.48 -33.15
N SER A 19 -59.41 34.42 -32.46
CA SER A 19 -59.63 32.97 -32.75
C SER A 19 -60.71 32.68 -33.84
N PRO A 20 -61.19 31.43 -34.19
CA PRO A 20 -61.29 30.16 -33.40
C PRO A 20 -61.01 28.84 -34.21
N ARG A 21 -60.98 27.59 -33.68
CA ARG A 21 -61.91 26.82 -32.84
C ARG A 21 -61.27 25.53 -32.24
N HIS A 22 -61.71 25.19 -31.01
CA HIS A 22 -62.09 23.88 -30.38
C HIS A 22 -61.37 22.54 -30.75
N ASN A 23 -61.15 21.56 -29.85
CA ASN A 23 -61.75 21.24 -28.55
C ASN A 23 -60.91 20.19 -27.76
N ARG A 24 -60.89 20.30 -26.40
CA ARG A 24 -61.04 19.28 -25.31
C ARG A 24 -60.36 17.89 -25.42
N HIS A 25 -59.85 17.23 -24.37
CA HIS A 25 -59.85 17.41 -22.92
C HIS A 25 -58.74 16.54 -22.27
N LYS A 26 -58.48 16.88 -21.00
CA LYS A 26 -57.49 16.42 -20.02
C LYS A 26 -57.44 14.91 -19.72
N SER A 27 -56.24 14.55 -19.25
CA SER A 27 -55.81 13.32 -18.59
C SER A 27 -56.27 13.20 -17.12
N SER A 28 -56.52 11.95 -16.68
CA SER A 28 -56.47 11.56 -15.27
C SER A 28 -56.15 10.06 -15.09
N ILE A 29 -55.06 9.78 -14.37
CA ILE A 29 -54.93 8.92 -13.17
C ILE A 29 -55.32 7.41 -13.21
N LYS A 30 -54.44 6.57 -12.60
CA LYS A 30 -54.61 5.18 -12.04
C LYS A 30 -54.79 4.04 -13.07
N ALA A 31 -54.66 2.76 -12.74
CA ALA A 31 -53.80 1.93 -11.89
C ALA A 31 -54.25 0.47 -12.20
N ALA A 32 -53.30 -0.47 -12.18
CA ALA A 32 -53.47 -1.92 -11.94
C ALA A 32 -54.30 -2.81 -12.89
N ASN A 33 -53.81 -4.06 -12.95
CA ASN A 33 -54.45 -5.34 -13.29
C ASN A 33 -54.40 -5.88 -14.74
N SER A 34 -53.70 -7.03 -14.82
CA SER A 34 -53.68 -8.10 -15.83
C SER A 34 -55.11 -8.66 -16.11
N PRO A 35 -55.41 -9.53 -17.12
CA PRO A 35 -54.73 -10.83 -17.32
C PRO A 35 -54.71 -11.46 -18.75
N SER A 36 -53.86 -12.49 -18.88
CA SER A 36 -53.94 -13.76 -19.64
C SER A 36 -54.85 -13.97 -20.88
N HIS A 37 -54.22 -14.63 -21.87
CA HIS A 37 -54.64 -15.84 -22.63
C HIS A 37 -55.37 -15.79 -24.00
N GLN A 38 -54.63 -16.37 -24.97
CA GLN A 38 -55.03 -17.36 -25.98
C GLN A 38 -55.95 -16.95 -27.16
N ARG A 39 -55.45 -17.12 -28.41
CA ARG A 39 -55.76 -18.25 -29.33
C ARG A 39 -55.04 -18.07 -30.68
N TYR A 40 -54.22 -19.05 -31.14
CA TYR A 40 -54.48 -20.07 -32.19
C TYR A 40 -54.70 -19.47 -33.62
N ARG A 41 -54.20 -19.99 -34.77
CA ARG A 41 -53.39 -21.14 -35.22
C ARG A 41 -53.25 -21.02 -36.75
N ARG A 42 -52.20 -21.57 -37.39
CA ARG A 42 -52.14 -22.33 -38.68
C ARG A 42 -50.65 -22.46 -39.11
N HIS A 43 -49.98 -23.60 -38.91
CA HIS A 43 -49.76 -24.76 -39.82
C HIS A 43 -49.16 -24.38 -41.19
N GLY A 44 -48.05 -24.96 -41.70
CA GLY A 44 -47.18 -26.06 -41.25
C GLY A 44 -46.01 -26.37 -42.23
N ALA A 45 -44.99 -27.06 -41.70
CA ALA A 45 -43.99 -28.02 -42.26
C ALA A 45 -43.32 -27.89 -43.65
N HIS A 46 -41.97 -27.82 -43.69
CA HIS A 46 -40.98 -28.81 -44.22
C HIS A 46 -39.61 -28.12 -44.52
N VAL A 47 -38.52 -28.46 -43.81
CA VAL A 47 -37.37 -29.36 -44.15
C VAL A 47 -36.17 -28.66 -44.83
N VAL A 48 -35.09 -28.60 -44.05
CA VAL A 48 -33.63 -28.71 -44.31
C VAL A 48 -33.12 -28.56 -45.75
N ASP A 49 -32.16 -27.65 -45.95
CA ASP A 49 -30.92 -27.99 -46.65
C ASP A 49 -29.71 -27.25 -46.05
N ASP A 50 -28.62 -28.02 -45.95
CA ASP A 50 -27.34 -27.74 -45.34
C ASP A 50 -26.40 -27.18 -46.43
N SER A 51 -25.74 -26.05 -46.19
CA SER A 51 -24.49 -25.73 -46.89
C SER A 51 -23.61 -24.79 -46.07
N PRO A 52 -22.33 -25.14 -45.82
CA PRO A 52 -21.46 -24.39 -44.91
C PRO A 52 -20.80 -23.22 -45.64
N ASN A 53 -20.98 -22.00 -45.15
CA ASN A 53 -20.19 -20.85 -45.61
C ASN A 53 -18.81 -20.87 -44.91
N PRO A 54 -17.69 -21.02 -45.65
CA PRO A 54 -16.36 -21.07 -45.06
C PRO A 54 -15.80 -19.66 -44.89
N GLN A 55 -14.82 -19.52 -44.00
CA GLN A 55 -14.03 -18.30 -43.71
C GLN A 55 -14.58 -17.37 -42.62
N ASN A 56 -14.52 -17.86 -41.38
CA ASN A 56 -13.88 -17.06 -40.31
C ASN A 56 -13.13 -18.01 -39.37
N LYS A 57 -12.11 -18.69 -39.91
CA LYS A 57 -11.13 -19.42 -39.12
C LYS A 57 -10.21 -18.38 -38.49
N ASN A 58 -10.48 -17.99 -37.24
CA ASN A 58 -9.42 -17.48 -36.37
C ASN A 58 -8.28 -18.51 -36.41
N PRO A 59 -7.08 -18.17 -36.91
CA PRO A 59 -5.97 -19.10 -36.88
C PRO A 59 -5.49 -19.22 -35.43
N ALA A 60 -5.67 -20.42 -34.87
CA ALA A 60 -4.96 -20.96 -33.72
C ALA A 60 -4.78 -20.03 -32.49
N GLN A 61 -5.79 -19.99 -31.62
CA GLN A 61 -5.57 -19.83 -30.17
C GLN A 61 -5.74 -21.16 -29.41
N SER A 62 -5.54 -22.29 -30.10
CA SER A 62 -5.49 -23.64 -29.52
C SER A 62 -4.06 -24.13 -29.27
N SER A 63 -3.11 -23.22 -29.05
CA SER A 63 -1.70 -23.57 -28.81
C SER A 63 -1.13 -22.79 -27.63
N SER A 64 -1.54 -23.14 -26.41
CA SER A 64 -0.73 -23.00 -25.19
C SER A 64 -1.32 -23.68 -23.94
N SER A 65 -1.99 -24.82 -24.08
CA SER A 65 -1.95 -25.82 -23.00
C SER A 65 -0.62 -26.59 -23.10
N LEU A 66 0.50 -25.87 -23.16
CA LEU A 66 1.78 -26.46 -22.78
C LEU A 66 1.59 -26.91 -21.33
N SER A 67 1.78 -28.20 -21.04
CA SER A 67 1.62 -28.73 -19.69
C SER A 67 2.40 -27.84 -18.71
N LEU A 68 1.70 -27.09 -17.86
CA LEU A 68 2.37 -26.27 -16.84
C LEU A 68 3.10 -27.24 -15.88
N PRO A 69 4.33 -26.94 -15.45
CA PRO A 69 5.10 -27.84 -14.58
C PRO A 69 4.34 -28.32 -13.34
N ALA A 70 3.47 -27.48 -12.76
CA ALA A 70 2.65 -27.86 -11.62
C ALA A 70 1.74 -29.08 -11.87
N LEU A 71 1.30 -29.34 -13.12
CA LEU A 71 0.44 -30.47 -13.46
C LEU A 71 1.14 -31.82 -13.24
N GLU A 72 2.43 -31.90 -13.57
CA GLU A 72 3.24 -33.12 -13.40
C GLU A 72 3.42 -33.49 -11.92
N HIS A 73 3.31 -32.52 -11.02
CA HIS A 73 3.45 -32.71 -9.57
C HIS A 73 2.11 -32.79 -8.82
N ARG A 74 0.98 -32.83 -9.53
CA ARG A 74 -0.37 -32.83 -8.92
C ARG A 74 -0.54 -33.91 -7.86
N GLU A 75 -0.21 -35.17 -8.19
CA GLU A 75 -0.40 -36.30 -7.28
C GLU A 75 0.48 -36.20 -6.03
N ALA A 76 1.74 -35.78 -6.21
CA ALA A 76 2.67 -35.59 -5.10
C ALA A 76 2.18 -34.52 -4.11
N ILE A 77 1.66 -33.40 -4.61
CA ILE A 77 1.12 -32.30 -3.79
C ILE A 77 -0.13 -32.77 -3.02
N LEU A 78 -1.06 -33.43 -3.71
CA LEU A 78 -2.30 -33.91 -3.09
C LEU A 78 -2.03 -34.98 -2.03
N LYS A 79 -1.11 -35.91 -2.29
CA LYS A 79 -0.68 -36.92 -1.32
C LYS A 79 -0.03 -36.27 -0.09
N ALA A 80 0.87 -35.31 -0.30
CA ALA A 80 1.51 -34.62 0.82
C ALA A 80 0.50 -33.88 1.72
N LEU A 81 -0.52 -33.24 1.15
CA LEU A 81 -1.58 -32.58 1.92
C LEU A 81 -2.56 -33.54 2.61
N ALA A 82 -2.70 -34.77 2.11
CA ALA A 82 -3.42 -35.82 2.81
C ALA A 82 -2.65 -36.27 4.06
N ASP A 83 -1.34 -36.47 3.92
CA ASP A 83 -0.46 -37.01 4.97
C ASP A 83 -0.01 -35.95 5.99
N HIS A 84 0.02 -34.66 5.61
CA HIS A 84 0.59 -33.57 6.41
C HIS A 84 -0.35 -32.37 6.52
N GLN A 85 -0.39 -31.74 7.70
CA GLN A 85 -1.17 -30.53 7.90
C GLN A 85 -0.62 -29.31 7.15
N VAL A 86 0.70 -29.21 7.01
CA VAL A 86 1.36 -28.06 6.41
C VAL A 86 2.31 -28.55 5.33
N VAL A 87 2.16 -28.04 4.10
CA VAL A 87 3.03 -28.37 2.96
C VAL A 87 3.58 -27.07 2.37
N VAL A 88 4.89 -27.05 2.08
CA VAL A 88 5.53 -25.94 1.39
C VAL A 88 5.83 -26.35 -0.05
N CYS A 89 5.34 -25.57 -1.01
CA CYS A 89 5.56 -25.77 -2.44
C CYS A 89 6.44 -24.64 -2.99
N ILE A 90 7.66 -24.98 -3.38
CA ILE A 90 8.56 -24.08 -4.10
C ILE A 90 8.35 -24.29 -5.59
N GLY A 91 8.28 -23.20 -6.35
CA GLY A 91 8.50 -23.26 -7.78
C GLY A 91 8.62 -21.88 -8.37
N GLU A 92 9.32 -21.73 -9.49
CA GLU A 92 9.51 -20.41 -10.10
C GLU A 92 8.19 -19.80 -10.58
N THR A 93 8.20 -18.49 -10.80
CA THR A 93 7.02 -17.81 -11.34
C THR A 93 6.77 -18.26 -12.79
N GLY A 94 5.51 -18.58 -13.10
CA GLY A 94 5.15 -19.22 -14.38
C GLY A 94 5.01 -20.74 -14.32
N SER A 95 5.38 -21.39 -13.21
CA SER A 95 5.19 -22.84 -13.05
C SER A 95 3.73 -23.30 -12.88
N GLY A 96 2.80 -22.36 -12.70
CA GLY A 96 1.37 -22.63 -12.52
C GLY A 96 0.90 -22.75 -11.07
N LYS A 97 1.71 -22.37 -10.07
CA LYS A 97 1.33 -22.44 -8.64
C LYS A 97 -0.01 -21.76 -8.34
N SER A 98 -0.12 -20.47 -8.66
CA SER A 98 -1.27 -19.63 -8.30
C SER A 98 -2.56 -19.99 -9.05
N THR A 99 -2.47 -20.64 -10.21
CA THR A 99 -3.63 -20.99 -11.04
C THR A 99 -4.02 -22.45 -10.90
N GLN A 100 -3.07 -23.39 -10.90
CA GLN A 100 -3.34 -24.82 -10.96
C GLN A 100 -3.54 -25.46 -9.58
N LEU A 101 -2.76 -25.07 -8.55
CA LEU A 101 -2.90 -25.67 -7.20
C LEU A 101 -4.32 -25.46 -6.62
N PRO A 102 -4.94 -24.27 -6.71
CA PRO A 102 -6.33 -24.10 -6.27
C PRO A 102 -7.31 -25.06 -6.97
N GLN A 103 -7.10 -25.31 -8.27
CA GLN A 103 -7.91 -26.24 -9.06
C GLN A 103 -7.69 -27.69 -8.64
N PHE A 104 -6.45 -28.07 -8.28
CA PHE A 104 -6.16 -29.41 -7.77
C PHE A 104 -6.86 -29.67 -6.44
N LEU A 105 -6.81 -28.70 -5.53
CA LEU A 105 -7.49 -28.77 -4.24
C LEU A 105 -9.01 -28.87 -4.42
N HIS A 106 -9.58 -28.09 -5.33
CA HIS A 106 -11.00 -28.19 -5.65
C HIS A 106 -11.36 -29.56 -6.25
N ALA A 107 -10.57 -30.05 -7.21
CA ALA A 107 -10.85 -31.29 -7.93
C ALA A 107 -10.69 -32.55 -7.06
N CYS A 108 -9.78 -32.55 -6.08
CA CYS A 108 -9.69 -33.64 -5.10
C CYS A 108 -10.75 -33.56 -4.00
N GLY A 109 -11.59 -32.52 -4.05
CA GLY A 109 -12.66 -32.28 -3.09
C GLY A 109 -12.17 -31.84 -1.72
N ALA A 110 -10.97 -31.23 -1.62
CA ALA A 110 -10.17 -30.94 -0.41
C ALA A 110 -10.97 -30.48 0.84
N TYR A 111 -11.71 -31.34 1.55
CA TYR A 111 -11.58 -32.79 1.65
C TYR A 111 -12.97 -33.42 1.82
N THR A 112 -13.19 -34.58 1.17
CA THR A 112 -14.46 -35.28 0.88
C THR A 112 -15.38 -35.63 2.06
N ASP A 113 -15.07 -35.17 3.27
CA ASP A 113 -15.96 -35.25 4.43
C ASP A 113 -17.09 -34.21 4.28
N PRO A 114 -18.36 -34.64 4.19
CA PRO A 114 -19.50 -33.72 4.13
C PRO A 114 -19.63 -32.81 5.37
N LYS A 115 -18.89 -33.09 6.46
CA LYS A 115 -18.83 -32.25 7.67
C LYS A 115 -17.86 -31.07 7.56
N LEU A 116 -17.00 -31.02 6.54
CA LEU A 116 -16.02 -29.95 6.38
C LEU A 116 -16.56 -28.78 5.54
N PRO A 117 -16.08 -27.55 5.81
CA PRO A 117 -16.41 -26.40 4.98
C PRO A 117 -15.88 -26.62 3.56
N LYS A 118 -16.70 -26.30 2.56
CA LYS A 118 -16.35 -26.51 1.14
C LYS A 118 -15.63 -25.33 0.50
N CYS A 119 -15.07 -24.42 1.30
CA CYS A 119 -14.39 -23.23 0.81
C CYS A 119 -12.88 -23.32 1.07
N ILE A 120 -12.11 -22.88 0.07
CA ILE A 120 -10.66 -22.79 0.11
C ILE A 120 -10.31 -21.30 0.03
N ALA A 121 -9.51 -20.84 0.97
CA ALA A 121 -8.96 -19.50 0.97
C ALA A 121 -7.59 -19.51 0.28
N ILE A 122 -7.42 -18.68 -0.74
CA ILE A 122 -6.15 -18.50 -1.44
C ILE A 122 -5.73 -17.06 -1.28
N THR A 123 -4.65 -16.82 -0.53
CA THR A 123 -4.17 -15.47 -0.29
C THR A 123 -3.20 -15.02 -1.36
N GLN A 124 -3.23 -13.73 -1.66
CA GLN A 124 -2.28 -13.05 -2.53
C GLN A 124 -1.87 -11.74 -1.86
N PRO A 125 -0.58 -11.36 -1.88
CA PRO A 125 -0.15 -10.10 -1.26
C PRO A 125 -0.68 -8.86 -1.99
N ARG A 126 -0.96 -8.98 -3.29
CA ARG A 126 -1.35 -7.84 -4.14
C ARG A 126 -2.81 -7.92 -4.59
N ARG A 127 -3.50 -6.78 -4.50
CA ARG A 127 -4.90 -6.62 -4.94
C ARG A 127 -5.09 -7.00 -6.41
N VAL A 128 -4.23 -6.49 -7.29
CA VAL A 128 -4.33 -6.74 -8.75
C VAL A 128 -4.14 -8.23 -9.06
N ALA A 129 -3.16 -8.87 -8.42
CA ALA A 129 -2.92 -10.31 -8.57
C ALA A 129 -4.12 -11.13 -8.06
N THR A 130 -4.71 -10.74 -6.92
CA THR A 130 -5.91 -11.40 -6.38
C THR A 130 -7.04 -11.42 -7.41
N VAL A 131 -7.33 -10.27 -8.02
CA VAL A 131 -8.43 -10.12 -8.99
C VAL A 131 -8.10 -10.83 -10.31
N SER A 132 -6.89 -10.65 -10.85
CA SER A 132 -6.52 -11.21 -12.16
C SER A 132 -6.39 -12.73 -12.12
N VAL A 133 -5.81 -13.30 -11.05
CA VAL A 133 -5.70 -14.76 -10.88
C VAL A 133 -7.09 -15.37 -10.70
N ALA A 134 -7.97 -14.76 -9.91
CA ALA A 134 -9.36 -15.23 -9.77
C ALA A 134 -10.10 -15.23 -11.13
N GLN A 135 -9.94 -14.18 -11.93
CA GLN A 135 -10.53 -14.12 -13.28
C GLN A 135 -9.94 -15.19 -14.20
N ARG A 136 -8.63 -15.40 -14.17
CA ARG A 136 -7.95 -16.42 -14.98
C ARG A 136 -8.40 -17.83 -14.60
N VAL A 137 -8.44 -18.15 -13.32
CA VAL A 137 -8.91 -19.47 -12.82
C VAL A 137 -10.38 -19.67 -13.17
N ALA A 138 -11.23 -18.65 -13.06
CA ALA A 138 -12.62 -18.75 -13.51
C ALA A 138 -12.74 -19.07 -15.01
N GLN A 139 -11.91 -18.45 -15.85
CA GLN A 139 -11.86 -18.75 -17.29
C GLN A 139 -11.39 -20.19 -17.56
N GLU A 140 -10.33 -20.66 -16.90
CA GLU A 140 -9.81 -22.02 -17.04
C GLU A 140 -10.83 -23.07 -16.59
N MET A 141 -11.56 -22.80 -15.50
CA MET A 141 -12.64 -23.66 -15.00
C MET A 141 -13.98 -23.46 -15.72
N LYS A 142 -14.03 -22.64 -16.78
CA LYS A 142 -15.25 -22.34 -17.56
C LYS A 142 -16.42 -21.86 -16.69
N THR A 143 -16.14 -21.06 -15.67
CA THR A 143 -17.11 -20.46 -14.76
C THR A 143 -17.00 -18.92 -14.77
N ARG A 144 -17.83 -18.24 -13.99
CA ARG A 144 -17.79 -16.78 -13.81
C ARG A 144 -17.27 -16.45 -12.41
N VAL A 145 -16.76 -15.23 -12.24
CA VAL A 145 -16.35 -14.73 -10.92
C VAL A 145 -17.56 -14.15 -10.18
N GLY A 146 -17.83 -14.64 -8.98
CA GLY A 146 -18.97 -14.24 -8.15
C GLY A 146 -20.33 -14.69 -8.69
N GLY A 147 -21.42 -14.24 -8.05
CA GLY A 147 -22.78 -14.67 -8.40
C GLY A 147 -22.95 -16.18 -8.16
N ASN A 148 -23.40 -16.92 -9.16
CA ASN A 148 -23.51 -18.39 -9.09
C ASN A 148 -22.20 -19.12 -9.47
N GLY A 149 -21.11 -18.37 -9.65
CA GLY A 149 -19.79 -18.94 -9.94
C GLY A 149 -19.11 -19.51 -8.71
N ILE A 150 -18.33 -20.58 -8.91
CA ILE A 150 -17.57 -21.24 -7.84
C ILE A 150 -16.29 -20.50 -7.44
N VAL A 151 -15.83 -19.55 -8.29
CA VAL A 151 -14.66 -18.72 -8.02
C VAL A 151 -15.12 -17.32 -7.61
N GLY A 152 -14.54 -16.78 -6.55
CA GLY A 152 -14.81 -15.42 -6.08
C GLY A 152 -13.53 -14.76 -5.57
N TYR A 153 -13.58 -13.45 -5.36
CA TYR A 153 -12.49 -12.74 -4.69
C TYR A 153 -12.95 -11.73 -3.64
N ALA A 154 -12.09 -11.47 -2.67
CA ALA A 154 -12.28 -10.44 -1.66
C ALA A 154 -10.99 -9.64 -1.42
N ILE A 155 -11.04 -8.35 -1.69
CA ILE A 155 -9.95 -7.40 -1.43
C ILE A 155 -10.47 -6.28 -0.52
N ARG A 156 -9.56 -5.49 0.07
CA ARG A 156 -9.98 -4.33 0.87
C ARG A 156 -10.89 -3.43 0.03
N PHE A 157 -12.06 -3.15 0.57
CA PHE A 157 -13.12 -2.38 -0.04
C PHE A 157 -13.78 -2.96 -1.30
N GLU A 158 -13.66 -4.26 -1.58
CA GLU A 158 -14.38 -4.90 -2.68
C GLU A 158 -14.49 -6.41 -2.48
N SER A 159 -15.70 -6.96 -2.54
CA SER A 159 -15.93 -8.40 -2.46
C SER A 159 -16.88 -8.86 -3.56
N ARG A 160 -16.51 -9.94 -4.24
CA ARG A 160 -17.33 -10.65 -5.24
C ARG A 160 -17.40 -12.14 -4.88
N CYS A 161 -17.88 -12.41 -3.68
CA CYS A 161 -18.14 -13.76 -3.17
C CYS A 161 -19.64 -13.97 -2.98
N SER A 162 -20.05 -15.23 -3.01
CA SER A 162 -21.41 -15.70 -2.74
C SER A 162 -21.35 -17.02 -1.96
N ASN A 163 -22.50 -17.56 -1.56
CA ASN A 163 -22.57 -18.87 -0.90
C ASN A 163 -22.10 -20.02 -1.82
N GLU A 164 -22.10 -19.81 -3.13
CA GLU A 164 -21.60 -20.77 -4.12
C GLU A 164 -20.07 -20.75 -4.27
N THR A 165 -19.41 -19.70 -3.77
CA THR A 165 -17.95 -19.56 -3.89
C THR A 165 -17.23 -20.66 -3.10
N LYS A 166 -16.51 -21.53 -3.81
CA LYS A 166 -15.67 -22.61 -3.25
C LYS A 166 -14.18 -22.26 -3.28
N LEU A 167 -13.76 -21.48 -4.29
CA LEU A 167 -12.41 -20.94 -4.39
C LEU A 167 -12.46 -19.43 -4.16
N LYS A 168 -12.03 -19.01 -2.96
CA LYS A 168 -12.02 -17.61 -2.57
C LYS A 168 -10.59 -17.07 -2.62
N PHE A 169 -10.31 -16.25 -3.61
CA PHE A 169 -9.05 -15.50 -3.71
C PHE A 169 -9.16 -14.23 -2.89
N LEU A 170 -8.25 -13.99 -1.96
CA LEU A 170 -8.32 -12.80 -1.12
C LEU A 170 -6.95 -12.21 -0.85
N THR A 171 -6.92 -10.92 -0.53
CA THR A 171 -5.67 -10.34 -0.02
C THR A 171 -5.37 -10.83 1.38
N ASP A 172 -4.10 -10.98 1.74
CA ASP A 172 -3.66 -11.43 3.07
C ASP A 172 -4.37 -10.66 4.21
N GLY A 173 -4.48 -9.34 4.09
CA GLY A 173 -5.12 -8.49 5.10
C GLY A 173 -6.63 -8.69 5.24
N VAL A 174 -7.31 -9.20 4.21
CA VAL A 174 -8.73 -9.58 4.32
C VAL A 174 -8.83 -10.86 5.15
N LEU A 175 -7.95 -11.84 4.94
CA LEU A 175 -7.94 -13.07 5.75
C LEU A 175 -7.60 -12.78 7.22
N VAL A 176 -6.63 -11.88 7.48
CA VAL A 176 -6.33 -11.42 8.86
C VAL A 176 -7.57 -10.81 9.52
N ARG A 177 -8.36 -10.01 8.78
CA ARG A 177 -9.60 -9.43 9.31
C ARG A 177 -10.68 -10.48 9.54
N GLU A 178 -10.80 -11.47 8.66
CA GLU A 178 -11.74 -12.59 8.87
C GLU A 178 -11.39 -13.40 10.12
N CYS A 179 -10.10 -13.52 10.47
CA CYS A 179 -9.69 -14.12 11.74
C CYS A 179 -10.28 -13.38 12.95
N LEU A 180 -10.56 -12.07 12.87
CA LEU A 180 -11.17 -11.32 13.99
C LEU A 180 -12.59 -11.82 14.32
N SER A 181 -13.36 -12.16 13.29
CA SER A 181 -14.72 -12.71 13.44
C SER A 181 -14.73 -14.23 13.57
N ASP A 182 -13.78 -14.91 12.94
CA ASP A 182 -13.66 -16.37 12.89
C ASP A 182 -12.20 -16.79 13.18
N PRO A 183 -11.76 -16.76 14.46
CA PRO A 183 -10.37 -17.04 14.83
C PRO A 183 -9.89 -18.45 14.52
N LEU A 184 -10.83 -19.39 14.31
CA LEU A 184 -10.53 -20.78 13.94
C LEU A 184 -10.70 -21.04 12.45
N LEU A 185 -11.02 -20.01 11.65
CA LEU A 185 -11.24 -20.10 10.21
C LEU A 185 -12.20 -21.25 9.85
N GLN A 186 -13.29 -21.37 10.60
CA GLN A 186 -14.29 -22.41 10.45
C GLN A 186 -14.97 -22.43 9.09
N ASN A 187 -14.88 -21.36 8.32
CA ASN A 187 -15.40 -21.32 6.95
C ASN A 187 -14.47 -22.00 5.92
N TYR A 188 -13.26 -22.38 6.29
CA TYR A 188 -12.25 -22.91 5.37
C TYR A 188 -11.74 -24.29 5.77
N SER A 189 -11.63 -25.19 4.81
CA SER A 189 -10.92 -26.47 4.99
C SER A 189 -9.41 -26.33 4.74
N VAL A 190 -9.06 -25.45 3.80
CA VAL A 190 -7.68 -25.19 3.36
C VAL A 190 -7.43 -23.69 3.29
N VAL A 191 -6.27 -23.28 3.80
CA VAL A 191 -5.68 -21.97 3.48
C VAL A 191 -4.40 -22.18 2.66
N MET A 192 -4.37 -21.59 1.47
CA MET A 192 -3.18 -21.48 0.64
C MET A 192 -2.61 -20.06 0.78
N LEU A 193 -1.41 -19.93 1.35
CA LEU A 193 -0.66 -18.68 1.38
C LEU A 193 0.25 -18.61 0.16
N ASP A 194 -0.13 -17.81 -0.83
CA ASP A 194 0.65 -17.67 -2.07
C ASP A 194 1.63 -16.51 -2.03
N GLU A 195 2.67 -16.60 -2.87
CA GLU A 195 3.74 -15.61 -2.99
C GLU A 195 4.37 -15.27 -1.62
N ALA A 196 4.53 -16.25 -0.73
CA ALA A 196 4.99 -16.05 0.65
C ALA A 196 6.40 -15.42 0.76
N HIS A 197 7.17 -15.43 -0.34
CA HIS A 197 8.44 -14.74 -0.46
C HIS A 197 8.34 -13.21 -0.55
N GLU A 198 7.17 -12.64 -0.83
CA GLU A 198 6.99 -11.19 -0.73
C GLU A 198 7.07 -10.68 0.73
N ARG A 199 6.93 -11.59 1.72
CA ARG A 199 7.10 -11.33 3.16
C ARG A 199 6.36 -10.06 3.62
N SER A 200 5.10 -9.97 3.21
CA SER A 200 4.18 -8.90 3.63
C SER A 200 3.92 -9.01 5.13
N ILE A 201 3.62 -7.87 5.77
CA ILE A 201 3.29 -7.85 7.20
C ILE A 201 2.09 -8.76 7.50
N HIS A 202 1.11 -8.84 6.61
CA HIS A 202 -0.09 -9.66 6.80
C HIS A 202 0.18 -11.15 6.60
N THR A 203 1.04 -11.53 5.63
CA THR A 203 1.48 -12.93 5.45
C THR A 203 2.18 -13.44 6.71
N ASP A 204 3.12 -12.67 7.27
CA ASP A 204 3.88 -13.08 8.44
C ASP A 204 2.99 -13.23 9.69
N ILE A 205 1.98 -12.37 9.84
CA ILE A 205 0.98 -12.50 10.90
C ILE A 205 0.09 -13.73 10.69
N LEU A 206 -0.36 -13.98 9.45
CA LEU A 206 -1.13 -15.18 9.12
C LEU A 206 -0.34 -16.45 9.43
N LEU A 207 0.96 -16.51 9.13
CA LEU A 207 1.79 -17.67 9.49
C LEU A 207 1.75 -17.96 10.99
N GLY A 208 1.88 -16.94 11.83
CA GLY A 208 1.78 -17.07 13.28
C GLY A 208 0.39 -17.48 13.77
N LEU A 209 -0.68 -16.93 13.17
CA LEU A 209 -2.06 -17.28 13.50
C LEU A 209 -2.42 -18.71 13.06
N LEU A 210 -2.08 -19.10 11.84
CA LEU A 210 -2.31 -20.45 11.30
C LEU A 210 -1.59 -21.51 12.13
N LYS A 211 -0.40 -21.21 12.66
CA LYS A 211 0.31 -22.09 13.59
C LYS A 211 -0.48 -22.35 14.90
N GLN A 212 -1.36 -21.44 15.31
CA GLN A 212 -2.29 -21.66 16.42
C GLN A 212 -3.54 -22.42 15.97
N VAL A 213 -4.08 -22.13 14.79
CA VAL A 213 -5.26 -22.80 14.23
C VAL A 213 -4.99 -24.30 14.02
N ILE A 214 -3.85 -24.66 13.41
CA ILE A 214 -3.52 -26.07 13.10
C ILE A 214 -3.42 -26.95 14.37
N LYS A 215 -3.08 -26.36 15.52
CA LYS A 215 -3.04 -27.05 16.82
C LYS A 215 -4.44 -27.38 17.34
N ARG A 216 -5.43 -26.53 17.04
CA ARG A 216 -6.82 -26.68 17.47
C ARG A 216 -7.67 -27.43 16.44
N ARG A 217 -7.24 -27.46 15.18
CA ARG A 217 -7.95 -28.08 14.05
C ARG A 217 -7.08 -29.12 13.33
N PRO A 218 -7.03 -30.38 13.80
CA PRO A 218 -6.26 -31.47 13.19
C PRO A 218 -6.57 -31.73 11.71
N GLU A 219 -7.79 -31.44 11.28
CA GLU A 219 -8.32 -31.62 9.92
C GLU A 219 -8.05 -30.44 8.98
N PHE A 220 -7.71 -29.27 9.53
CA PHE A 220 -7.37 -28.09 8.75
C PHE A 220 -6.01 -28.26 8.06
N ARG A 221 -5.87 -27.73 6.84
CA ARG A 221 -4.66 -27.84 6.02
C ARG A 221 -4.15 -26.48 5.58
N VAL A 222 -2.82 -26.34 5.53
CA VAL A 222 -2.13 -25.13 5.10
C VAL A 222 -1.17 -25.47 3.97
N LEU A 223 -1.29 -24.76 2.86
CA LEU A 223 -0.37 -24.83 1.73
C LEU A 223 0.37 -23.51 1.60
N ILE A 224 1.70 -23.53 1.61
CA ILE A 224 2.52 -22.32 1.45
C ILE A 224 3.23 -22.40 0.12
N THR A 225 2.99 -21.43 -0.77
CA THR A 225 3.68 -21.37 -2.06
C THR A 225 4.67 -20.22 -2.10
N SER A 226 5.86 -20.52 -2.62
CA SER A 226 6.97 -19.56 -2.74
C SER A 226 7.72 -19.75 -4.06
N ALA A 227 8.32 -18.68 -4.55
CA ALA A 227 9.24 -18.72 -5.70
C ALA A 227 10.70 -18.89 -5.29
N THR A 228 11.01 -18.77 -4.00
CA THR A 228 12.38 -18.78 -3.47
C THR A 228 12.73 -20.11 -2.82
N LEU A 229 14.03 -20.44 -2.79
CA LEU A 229 14.56 -21.69 -2.27
C LEU A 229 14.49 -21.82 -0.75
N ASP A 230 14.05 -20.79 -0.02
CA ASP A 230 14.05 -20.78 1.44
C ASP A 230 12.78 -21.41 2.06
N ALA A 231 12.38 -22.58 1.51
CA ALA A 231 11.34 -23.38 2.12
C ALA A 231 11.74 -23.94 3.49
N ASP A 232 13.04 -24.01 3.75
CA ASP A 232 13.56 -24.54 5.00
C ASP A 232 13.17 -23.64 6.17
N LYS A 233 13.23 -22.30 6.02
CA LYS A 233 12.70 -21.38 7.05
C LYS A 233 11.23 -21.63 7.37
N PHE A 234 10.38 -21.75 6.35
CA PHE A 234 8.95 -22.04 6.57
C PHE A 234 8.75 -23.41 7.23
N ALA A 235 9.44 -24.44 6.75
CA ALA A 235 9.35 -25.79 7.31
C ALA A 235 9.83 -25.83 8.77
N ILE A 236 10.96 -25.17 9.08
CA ILE A 236 11.51 -25.05 10.44
C ILE A 236 10.53 -24.30 11.35
N PHE A 237 9.93 -23.22 10.86
CA PHE A 237 8.96 -22.44 11.62
C PHE A 237 7.75 -23.27 12.06
N PHE A 238 7.22 -24.15 11.20
CA PHE A 238 6.10 -25.04 11.56
C PHE A 238 6.54 -26.27 12.37
N LYS A 239 7.79 -26.73 12.23
CA LYS A 239 8.36 -27.83 13.02
C LYS A 239 8.64 -27.45 14.47
N ASN A 240 9.11 -26.22 14.71
CA ASN A 240 9.60 -25.82 16.04
C ASN A 240 8.45 -25.39 16.98
N PRO A 241 8.32 -26.00 18.18
CA PRO A 241 7.47 -25.47 19.23
C PRO A 241 8.03 -24.12 19.71
N THR A 242 7.16 -23.13 19.89
CA THR A 242 7.51 -21.81 20.45
C THR A 242 7.93 -21.90 21.92
N SER A 243 8.53 -20.85 22.48
CA SER A 243 8.87 -20.79 23.91
C SER A 243 7.66 -20.95 24.84
N ILE A 244 6.48 -20.54 24.38
CA ILE A 244 5.18 -20.78 25.03
C ILE A 244 4.83 -22.28 24.97
N ASP A 245 5.03 -22.90 23.81
CA ASP A 245 4.82 -24.35 23.62
C ASP A 245 5.77 -25.19 24.47
N ALA A 246 7.02 -24.76 24.68
CA ALA A 246 7.98 -25.47 25.52
C ALA A 246 7.56 -25.46 27.01
N LYS A 247 6.93 -24.38 27.49
CA LYS A 247 6.38 -24.31 28.85
C LYS A 247 5.12 -25.17 29.02
N MET A 248 4.23 -25.22 28.02
CA MET A 248 3.07 -26.12 28.02
C MET A 248 3.45 -27.60 27.81
N ALA A 249 4.45 -27.89 26.96
CA ALA A 249 4.94 -29.24 26.69
C ALA A 249 5.52 -29.93 27.93
N LYS A 250 6.12 -29.14 28.85
CA LYS A 250 6.56 -29.66 30.15
C LYS A 250 5.40 -30.14 31.04
N LYS A 251 4.16 -29.70 30.77
CA LYS A 251 2.95 -30.09 31.50
C LYS A 251 2.13 -31.18 30.80
N THR A 252 2.32 -31.35 29.48
CA THR A 252 1.58 -32.31 28.65
C THR A 252 2.57 -33.11 27.81
N GLN A 253 3.00 -34.27 28.32
CA GLN A 253 3.82 -35.23 27.56
C GLN A 253 3.03 -35.76 26.36
N LYS A 254 3.13 -35.09 25.21
CA LYS A 254 2.86 -35.55 23.82
C LYS A 254 2.51 -34.34 22.94
N ILE A 255 3.51 -33.55 22.53
CA ILE A 255 3.35 -32.72 21.32
C ILE A 255 4.04 -33.50 20.20
N LYS A 256 3.25 -34.14 19.32
CA LYS A 256 3.78 -34.74 18.07
C LYS A 256 4.40 -33.62 17.24
N ALA A 257 5.65 -33.79 16.83
CA ALA A 257 6.31 -32.87 15.90
C ALA A 257 5.51 -32.80 14.59
N ILE A 258 5.18 -31.58 14.15
CA ILE A 258 4.48 -31.37 12.88
C ILE A 258 5.50 -31.58 11.75
N SER A 259 5.31 -32.62 10.95
CA SER A 259 6.09 -32.81 9.72
C SER A 259 5.59 -31.83 8.66
N CYS A 260 6.51 -31.11 8.03
CA CYS A 260 6.23 -30.11 6.99
C CYS A 260 7.11 -30.41 5.77
N PRO A 261 6.60 -31.19 4.79
CA PRO A 261 7.36 -31.53 3.59
C PRO A 261 7.48 -30.33 2.66
N VAL A 262 8.60 -30.29 1.94
CA VAL A 262 8.90 -29.29 0.92
C VAL A 262 8.85 -29.98 -0.44
N ILE A 263 7.94 -29.53 -1.31
CA ILE A 263 7.82 -30.00 -2.68
C ILE A 263 8.42 -28.93 -3.60
N ARG A 264 9.34 -29.35 -4.48
CA ARG A 264 9.96 -28.47 -5.46
C ARG A 264 9.39 -28.78 -6.84
N ILE A 265 8.75 -27.78 -7.44
CA ILE A 265 8.27 -27.79 -8.81
C ILE A 265 9.35 -27.11 -9.66
N PRO A 266 10.08 -27.87 -10.50
CA PRO A 266 11.09 -27.29 -11.36
C PRO A 266 10.45 -26.27 -12.31
N GLY A 267 11.12 -25.13 -12.50
CA GLY A 267 10.72 -24.16 -13.51
C GLY A 267 11.15 -24.63 -14.91
N ARG A 268 10.43 -24.16 -15.93
CA ARG A 268 10.90 -24.18 -17.32
C ARG A 268 11.54 -22.82 -17.62
N VAL A 269 12.75 -22.60 -17.12
CA VAL A 269 13.48 -21.36 -17.37
C VAL A 269 14.65 -21.65 -18.30
N TYR A 270 14.69 -20.88 -19.39
CA TYR A 270 15.81 -20.88 -20.31
C TYR A 270 17.01 -20.19 -19.67
N HIS A 271 18.21 -20.59 -20.09
CA HIS A 271 19.45 -19.99 -19.60
C HIS A 271 19.47 -18.46 -19.80
N VAL A 272 19.95 -17.73 -18.79
CA VAL A 272 20.14 -16.28 -18.83
C VAL A 272 21.60 -15.94 -18.59
N ASP A 273 22.25 -15.32 -19.58
CA ASP A 273 23.63 -14.86 -19.42
C ASP A 273 23.66 -13.60 -18.54
N ILE A 274 24.50 -13.61 -17.51
CA ILE A 274 24.61 -12.50 -16.55
C ILE A 274 25.86 -11.67 -16.84
N PHE A 275 25.67 -10.39 -17.14
CA PHE A 275 26.75 -9.42 -17.33
C PHE A 275 26.78 -8.45 -16.15
N HIS A 276 27.97 -8.23 -15.59
CA HIS A 276 28.21 -7.27 -14.51
C HIS A 276 29.02 -6.08 -15.03
N SER A 277 28.62 -4.87 -14.63
CA SER A 277 29.42 -3.67 -14.89
C SER A 277 30.81 -3.79 -14.26
N LYS A 278 31.83 -3.18 -14.90
CA LYS A 278 33.18 -3.07 -14.29
C LYS A 278 33.22 -2.00 -13.20
N GLN A 279 32.34 -1.00 -13.27
CA GLN A 279 32.30 0.11 -12.32
C GLN A 279 31.55 -0.28 -11.06
N ARG A 280 32.07 0.13 -9.90
CA ARG A 280 31.34 0.00 -8.62
C ARG A 280 30.26 1.06 -8.57
N GLN A 281 29.02 0.66 -8.30
CA GLN A 281 27.99 1.62 -7.95
C GLN A 281 28.14 1.99 -6.47
N ILE A 282 28.35 3.28 -6.18
CA ILE A 282 28.42 3.80 -4.82
C ILE A 282 27.01 4.24 -4.41
N MET A 283 26.49 3.70 -3.32
CA MET A 283 25.28 4.22 -2.68
C MET A 283 25.60 5.40 -1.78
N GLY A 284 24.79 6.45 -1.87
CA GLY A 284 24.67 7.47 -0.85
C GLY A 284 24.63 8.89 -1.39
N HIS A 285 23.94 9.77 -0.65
CA HIS A 285 23.88 11.23 -0.83
C HIS A 285 25.25 11.95 -0.87
N LYS A 286 26.37 11.23 -0.75
CA LYS A 286 27.75 11.75 -0.73
C LYS A 286 28.67 11.12 -1.77
N GLY A 287 28.15 10.38 -2.75
CA GLY A 287 28.83 10.11 -4.01
C GLY A 287 28.34 11.08 -5.10
N PRO A 288 29.09 11.28 -6.21
CA PRO A 288 28.49 11.93 -7.38
C PRO A 288 27.19 11.18 -7.69
N LEU A 289 26.08 11.92 -7.83
CA LEU A 289 24.73 11.41 -8.16
C LEU A 289 24.86 10.09 -8.92
N SER A 290 24.50 8.97 -8.31
CA SER A 290 24.72 7.66 -8.92
C SER A 290 24.03 7.66 -10.28
N ASN A 291 24.81 7.66 -11.35
CA ASN A 291 24.34 7.90 -12.72
C ASN A 291 23.65 6.65 -13.31
N TYR A 292 23.09 5.78 -12.46
CA TYR A 292 22.53 4.49 -12.89
C TYR A 292 21.34 4.68 -13.84
N VAL A 293 20.62 5.80 -13.75
CA VAL A 293 19.54 6.14 -14.69
C VAL A 293 20.14 6.32 -16.09
N ARG A 294 21.17 7.16 -16.23
CA ARG A 294 21.88 7.35 -17.50
C ARG A 294 22.53 6.06 -17.97
N SER A 295 23.20 5.31 -17.10
CA SER A 295 23.78 4.01 -17.47
C SER A 295 22.72 3.02 -17.93
N ALA A 296 21.52 3.05 -17.36
CA ALA A 296 20.39 2.23 -17.82
C ALA A 296 19.91 2.66 -19.21
N VAL A 297 19.82 3.97 -19.47
CA VAL A 297 19.49 4.52 -20.79
C VAL A 297 20.54 4.12 -21.83
N GLU A 298 21.81 4.36 -21.56
CA GLU A 298 22.94 4.02 -22.43
C GLU A 298 22.99 2.52 -22.74
N THR A 299 22.87 1.68 -21.70
CA THR A 299 22.85 0.21 -21.86
C THR A 299 21.62 -0.24 -22.68
N THR A 300 20.46 0.38 -22.46
CA THR A 300 19.24 0.04 -23.22
C THR A 300 19.41 0.33 -24.70
N ILE A 301 20.01 1.47 -25.06
CA ILE A 301 20.31 1.82 -26.44
C ILE A 301 21.38 0.89 -27.03
N GLN A 302 22.43 0.55 -26.28
CA GLN A 302 23.44 -0.43 -26.73
C GLN A 302 22.82 -1.79 -27.03
N VAL A 303 21.96 -2.30 -26.13
CA VAL A 303 21.22 -3.55 -26.34
C VAL A 303 20.31 -3.45 -27.55
N HIS A 304 19.59 -2.33 -27.72
CA HIS A 304 18.73 -2.11 -28.88
C HIS A 304 19.47 -2.29 -30.21
N ARG A 305 20.70 -1.77 -30.30
CA ARG A 305 21.51 -1.78 -31.52
C ARG A 305 22.29 -3.08 -31.74
N GLY A 306 22.82 -3.67 -30.68
CA GLY A 306 23.79 -4.77 -30.78
C GLY A 306 23.18 -6.16 -30.67
N GLU A 307 22.02 -6.29 -30.02
CA GLU A 307 21.42 -7.59 -29.72
C GLU A 307 20.32 -7.96 -30.72
N SER A 308 20.14 -9.25 -30.96
CA SER A 308 19.08 -9.81 -31.82
C SER A 308 17.65 -9.51 -31.32
N PRO A 309 16.59 -9.74 -32.12
CA PRO A 309 15.21 -9.45 -31.72
C PRO A 309 14.79 -10.00 -30.34
N GLY A 310 14.01 -9.19 -29.62
CA GLY A 310 13.56 -9.45 -28.24
C GLY A 310 13.32 -8.16 -27.46
N HIS A 311 12.36 -8.16 -26.53
CA HIS A 311 12.00 -6.98 -25.74
C HIS A 311 12.96 -6.74 -24.58
N ILE A 312 13.07 -5.47 -24.15
CA ILE A 312 13.93 -5.03 -23.07
C ILE A 312 13.08 -4.64 -21.86
N LEU A 313 13.41 -5.19 -20.69
CA LEU A 313 12.85 -4.78 -19.41
C LEU A 313 13.92 -4.08 -18.57
N VAL A 314 13.70 -2.81 -18.26
CA VAL A 314 14.62 -1.97 -17.49
C VAL A 314 14.05 -1.76 -16.09
N PHE A 315 14.82 -2.07 -15.05
CA PHE A 315 14.42 -1.82 -13.66
C PHE A 315 14.96 -0.48 -13.16
N LEU A 316 14.08 0.42 -12.71
CA LEU A 316 14.38 1.69 -12.04
C LEU A 316 13.51 1.86 -10.78
N THR A 317 13.79 2.87 -9.97
CA THR A 317 13.27 2.91 -8.60
C THR A 317 11.93 3.64 -8.43
N GLY A 318 11.55 4.52 -9.36
CA GLY A 318 10.27 5.24 -9.26
C GLY A 318 9.94 6.15 -10.44
N ARG A 319 8.74 6.74 -10.38
CA ARG A 319 8.11 7.53 -11.47
C ARG A 319 9.07 8.53 -12.13
N ARG A 320 9.69 9.42 -11.36
CA ARG A 320 10.54 10.49 -11.91
C ARG A 320 11.67 9.94 -12.78
N GLU A 321 12.42 8.98 -12.25
CA GLU A 321 13.54 8.33 -12.96
C GLU A 321 13.06 7.56 -14.19
N ILE A 322 11.89 6.92 -14.11
CA ILE A 322 11.30 6.16 -15.21
C ILE A 322 10.90 7.08 -16.37
N GLU A 323 10.20 8.18 -16.09
CA GLU A 323 9.76 9.12 -17.13
C GLU A 323 10.96 9.83 -17.77
N GLU A 324 11.96 10.21 -16.98
CA GLU A 324 13.23 10.79 -17.44
C GLU A 324 13.95 9.83 -18.39
N ALA A 325 14.16 8.57 -17.97
CA ALA A 325 14.77 7.55 -18.82
C ALA A 325 13.96 7.28 -20.09
N CYS A 326 12.62 7.21 -20.00
CA CYS A 326 11.78 7.02 -21.18
C CYS A 326 11.91 8.18 -22.18
N ALA A 327 11.97 9.42 -21.70
CA ALA A 327 12.16 10.60 -22.56
C ALA A 327 13.53 10.58 -23.22
N GLU A 328 14.58 10.27 -22.46
CA GLU A 328 15.97 10.21 -22.95
C GLU A 328 16.18 9.09 -23.97
N ILE A 329 15.67 7.88 -23.72
CA ILE A 329 15.72 6.76 -24.68
C ILE A 329 15.04 7.15 -26.00
N ARG A 330 13.87 7.80 -25.95
CA ARG A 330 13.18 8.28 -27.17
C ARG A 330 13.95 9.38 -27.88
N ALA A 331 14.59 10.29 -27.15
CA ALA A 331 15.39 11.36 -27.73
C ALA A 331 16.62 10.80 -28.47
N LEU A 332 17.40 9.94 -27.80
CA LEU A 332 18.56 9.29 -28.39
C LEU A 332 18.20 8.44 -29.61
N ASN A 333 17.05 7.76 -29.58
CA ASN A 333 16.57 7.00 -30.75
C ASN A 333 16.26 7.90 -31.95
N ARG A 334 15.66 9.09 -31.74
CA ARG A 334 15.34 10.05 -32.81
C ARG A 334 16.58 10.69 -33.41
N GLU A 335 17.55 11.07 -32.59
CA GLU A 335 18.81 11.67 -33.05
C GLU A 335 19.60 10.75 -33.99
N GLN A 336 19.28 9.46 -33.98
CA GLN A 336 19.99 8.39 -34.69
C GLN A 336 19.17 7.76 -35.81
N GLU A 337 18.00 8.32 -36.15
CA GLU A 337 17.15 7.90 -37.29
C GLU A 337 17.87 8.00 -38.66
N THR A 338 19.08 8.57 -38.71
CA THR A 338 19.96 8.55 -39.88
C THR A 338 20.65 7.20 -40.11
N GLN A 339 20.60 6.26 -39.16
CA GLN A 339 21.05 4.87 -39.31
C GLN A 339 19.83 3.96 -39.51
N THR A 340 19.77 3.22 -40.61
CA THR A 340 18.70 2.24 -40.88
C THR A 340 18.76 1.10 -39.87
N HIS A 341 18.02 1.22 -38.78
CA HIS A 341 17.84 0.15 -37.79
C HIS A 341 16.75 -0.82 -38.25
N GLU A 342 16.99 -2.13 -38.06
CA GLU A 342 16.07 -3.19 -38.48
C GLU A 342 14.79 -3.28 -37.61
N LEU A 343 14.78 -2.67 -36.42
CA LEU A 343 13.67 -2.74 -35.46
C LEU A 343 13.20 -1.35 -35.03
N GLU A 344 11.89 -1.09 -35.07
CA GLU A 344 11.25 0.09 -34.49
C GLU A 344 11.28 0.03 -32.96
N LEU A 345 11.65 1.13 -32.29
CA LEU A 345 11.72 1.19 -30.83
C LEU A 345 10.44 1.77 -30.23
N ARG A 346 9.72 0.99 -29.42
CA ARG A 346 8.56 1.46 -28.64
C ARG A 346 8.90 1.47 -27.16
N VAL A 347 8.81 2.64 -26.51
CA VAL A 347 9.18 2.83 -25.09
C VAL A 347 7.96 3.09 -24.22
N LEU A 348 7.71 2.24 -23.22
CA LEU A 348 6.58 2.34 -22.30
C LEU A 348 7.02 2.35 -20.81
N PRO A 349 6.46 3.22 -19.96
CA PRO A 349 6.70 3.20 -18.52
C PRO A 349 5.82 2.18 -17.79
N LEU A 350 6.29 1.67 -16.64
CA LEU A 350 5.50 0.81 -15.74
C LEU A 350 5.78 1.10 -14.24
N TYR A 351 4.86 1.83 -13.61
CA TYR A 351 4.88 2.10 -12.17
C TYR A 351 3.46 2.18 -11.58
N GLY A 352 3.33 2.07 -10.26
CA GLY A 352 2.04 1.83 -9.59
C GLY A 352 0.97 2.90 -9.85
N ALA A 353 1.38 4.17 -9.91
CA ALA A 353 0.48 5.30 -10.13
C ALA A 353 -0.02 5.45 -11.59
N LEU A 354 0.45 4.62 -12.54
CA LEU A 354 -0.01 4.69 -13.93
C LEU A 354 -1.48 4.31 -14.06
N SER A 355 -2.18 4.92 -15.03
CA SER A 355 -3.54 4.50 -15.36
C SER A 355 -3.55 3.06 -15.92
N GLU A 356 -4.59 2.29 -15.59
CA GLU A 356 -4.76 0.90 -16.04
C GLU A 356 -4.69 0.75 -17.57
N ARG A 357 -5.16 1.74 -18.33
CA ARG A 357 -5.05 1.71 -19.80
C ARG A 357 -3.59 1.69 -20.23
N LEU A 358 -2.75 2.52 -19.60
CA LEU A 358 -1.32 2.59 -19.89
C LEU A 358 -0.57 1.36 -19.35
N GLN A 359 -0.96 0.86 -18.17
CA GLN A 359 -0.41 -0.40 -17.65
C GLN A 359 -0.72 -1.58 -18.57
N ARG A 360 -1.93 -1.63 -19.15
CA ARG A 360 -2.32 -2.70 -20.08
C ARG A 360 -1.62 -2.62 -21.43
N ALA A 361 -1.20 -1.43 -21.86
CA ALA A 361 -0.55 -1.23 -23.14
C ALA A 361 0.77 -2.00 -23.30
N ILE A 362 1.38 -2.46 -22.20
CA ILE A 362 2.58 -3.31 -22.21
C ILE A 362 2.31 -4.74 -22.69
N PHE A 363 1.04 -5.18 -22.67
CA PHE A 363 0.62 -6.51 -23.12
C PHE A 363 0.06 -6.51 -24.55
N ASP A 364 -0.01 -5.33 -25.19
CA ASP A 364 -0.45 -5.25 -26.58
C ASP A 364 0.53 -6.06 -27.45
N PRO A 365 0.03 -6.99 -28.28
CA PRO A 365 0.90 -7.82 -29.11
C PRO A 365 1.67 -6.95 -30.09
N VAL A 366 2.99 -7.17 -30.17
CA VAL A 366 3.88 -6.49 -31.12
C VAL A 366 4.68 -7.53 -31.91
N PRO A 367 4.91 -7.33 -33.22
CA PRO A 367 5.73 -8.25 -33.99
C PRO A 367 7.19 -8.17 -33.53
N ILE A 368 7.68 -9.20 -32.84
CA ILE A 368 9.02 -9.22 -32.21
C ILE A 368 10.15 -8.93 -33.21
N ASN A 369 9.98 -9.32 -34.47
CA ASN A 369 10.96 -9.14 -35.55
C ASN A 369 10.91 -7.76 -36.22
N GLN A 370 9.97 -6.89 -35.85
CA GLN A 370 9.84 -5.54 -36.41
C GLN A 370 9.90 -4.47 -35.32
N VAL A 371 9.41 -4.78 -34.11
CA VAL A 371 9.29 -3.82 -33.02
C VAL A 371 9.99 -4.35 -31.78
N ARG A 372 10.91 -3.55 -31.24
CA ARG A 372 11.48 -3.74 -29.91
C ARG A 372 10.70 -2.92 -28.89
N LEU A 373 9.96 -3.61 -28.03
CA LEU A 373 9.33 -3.00 -26.86
C LEU A 373 10.38 -2.84 -25.74
N VAL A 374 10.51 -1.62 -25.25
CA VAL A 374 11.30 -1.25 -24.06
C VAL A 374 10.35 -0.85 -22.96
N ILE A 375 10.43 -1.56 -21.84
CA ILE A 375 9.56 -1.34 -20.70
C ILE A 375 10.43 -0.89 -19.54
N VAL A 376 10.22 0.33 -19.07
CA VAL A 376 10.97 0.90 -17.96
C VAL A 376 10.09 0.83 -16.72
N ALA A 377 10.45 -0.05 -15.79
CA ALA A 377 9.58 -0.53 -14.73
C ALA A 377 10.18 -0.40 -13.32
N THR A 378 9.28 -0.30 -12.33
CA THR A 378 9.60 -0.56 -10.92
C THR A 378 9.61 -2.07 -10.62
N ASN A 379 9.77 -2.44 -9.34
CA ASN A 379 9.62 -3.83 -8.86
C ASN A 379 8.22 -4.44 -9.10
N ILE A 380 7.27 -3.73 -9.71
CA ILE A 380 6.01 -4.31 -10.22
C ILE A 380 6.27 -5.42 -11.24
N ALA A 381 7.31 -5.28 -12.08
CA ALA A 381 7.66 -6.28 -13.08
C ALA A 381 8.46 -7.48 -12.50
N GLU A 382 8.88 -7.40 -11.23
CA GLU A 382 9.78 -8.38 -10.60
C GLU A 382 9.10 -9.70 -10.24
N THR A 383 7.85 -9.67 -9.78
CA THR A 383 7.07 -10.86 -9.37
C THR A 383 5.76 -10.94 -10.16
N SER A 384 4.95 -9.89 -10.09
CA SER A 384 3.50 -9.95 -10.32
C SER A 384 3.03 -9.86 -11.77
N VAL A 385 3.91 -9.57 -12.72
CA VAL A 385 3.54 -9.38 -14.14
C VAL A 385 4.43 -10.21 -15.06
N THR A 386 3.81 -11.02 -15.91
CA THR A 386 4.46 -11.76 -17.01
C THR A 386 4.30 -10.96 -18.29
N ILE A 387 5.42 -10.47 -18.84
CA ILE A 387 5.44 -9.77 -20.12
C ILE A 387 6.09 -10.70 -21.13
N ASP A 388 5.33 -11.07 -22.15
CA ASP A 388 5.79 -12.00 -23.18
C ASP A 388 6.83 -11.33 -24.09
N GLY A 389 7.80 -12.11 -24.58
CA GLY A 389 8.83 -11.63 -25.51
C GLY A 389 9.99 -10.87 -24.87
N VAL A 390 10.03 -10.70 -23.54
CA VAL A 390 11.19 -10.14 -22.84
C VAL A 390 12.36 -11.10 -22.92
N ARG A 391 13.46 -10.64 -23.52
CA ARG A 391 14.71 -11.39 -23.69
C ARG A 391 15.90 -10.71 -23.04
N TYR A 392 15.81 -9.40 -22.82
CA TYR A 392 16.89 -8.61 -22.25
C TYR A 392 16.40 -7.90 -21.00
N VAL A 393 17.18 -7.97 -19.92
CA VAL A 393 16.92 -7.24 -18.67
C VAL A 393 18.07 -6.28 -18.40
N VAL A 394 17.76 -5.04 -18.07
CA VAL A 394 18.72 -4.05 -17.57
C VAL A 394 18.38 -3.77 -16.11
N ASP A 395 19.25 -4.14 -15.17
CA ASP A 395 18.98 -4.05 -13.74
C ASP A 395 19.88 -3.02 -13.06
N CYS A 396 19.26 -1.95 -12.55
CA CYS A 396 19.97 -0.91 -11.80
C CYS A 396 20.45 -1.36 -10.42
N GLY A 397 19.93 -2.46 -9.86
CA GLY A 397 20.34 -2.95 -8.53
C GLY A 397 19.68 -2.25 -7.35
N PHE A 398 18.70 -1.37 -7.59
CA PHE A 398 18.01 -0.62 -6.54
C PHE A 398 16.49 -0.82 -6.54
N THR A 399 15.89 -0.50 -5.40
CA THR A 399 14.44 -0.44 -5.21
C THR A 399 14.09 0.60 -4.15
N LYS A 400 12.85 1.11 -4.17
CA LYS A 400 12.33 1.97 -3.09
C LYS A 400 11.62 1.11 -2.05
N GLN A 401 11.96 1.33 -0.78
CA GLN A 401 11.37 0.62 0.35
C GLN A 401 10.88 1.60 1.41
N LYS A 402 9.68 1.32 1.92
CA LYS A 402 9.12 2.01 3.08
C LYS A 402 9.88 1.57 4.33
N VAL A 403 10.37 2.54 5.10
CA VAL A 403 11.07 2.31 6.37
C VAL A 403 10.41 3.17 7.43
N TYR A 404 10.12 2.56 8.57
CA TYR A 404 9.58 3.20 9.75
C TYR A 404 10.66 3.38 10.80
N ASN A 405 10.76 4.59 11.34
CA ASN A 405 11.59 4.88 12.51
C ASN A 405 10.68 5.04 13.74
N PRO A 406 10.68 4.10 14.70
CA PRO A 406 9.81 4.17 15.88
C PRO A 406 10.13 5.37 16.79
N ALA A 407 11.41 5.72 16.95
CA ALA A 407 11.82 6.85 17.79
C ALA A 407 11.34 8.20 17.24
N GLN A 408 11.27 8.32 15.91
CA GLN A 408 10.74 9.52 15.26
C GLN A 408 9.26 9.38 14.89
N GLN A 409 8.68 8.19 14.92
CA GLN A 409 7.37 7.89 14.34
C GLN A 409 7.22 8.42 12.89
N ILE A 410 8.29 8.35 12.11
CA ILE A 410 8.32 8.79 10.70
C ILE A 410 8.37 7.56 9.80
N GLU A 411 7.51 7.57 8.78
CA GLU A 411 7.62 6.66 7.65
C GLU A 411 8.31 7.38 6.49
N SER A 412 9.34 6.75 5.92
CA SER A 412 10.10 7.31 4.80
C SER A 412 10.23 6.27 3.70
N LEU A 413 10.16 6.74 2.44
CA LEU A 413 10.41 5.91 1.28
C LEU A 413 11.86 6.15 0.83
N ILE A 414 12.74 5.21 1.13
CA ILE A 414 14.18 5.33 0.82
C ILE A 414 14.57 4.39 -0.31
N VAL A 415 15.55 4.80 -1.10
CA VAL A 415 16.18 3.93 -2.11
C VAL A 415 17.21 3.06 -1.42
N VAL A 416 17.14 1.74 -1.63
CA VAL A 416 18.03 0.74 -1.04
C VAL A 416 18.51 -0.24 -2.12
N PRO A 417 19.64 -0.94 -1.92
CA PRO A 417 20.04 -2.03 -2.80
C PRO A 417 19.00 -3.14 -2.76
N ILE A 418 18.86 -3.85 -3.87
CA ILE A 418 18.08 -5.09 -3.89
C ILE A 418 18.85 -6.23 -3.21
N SER A 419 18.12 -7.28 -2.85
CA SER A 419 18.72 -8.53 -2.39
C SER A 419 19.18 -9.39 -3.57
N LYS A 420 20.06 -10.36 -3.30
CA LYS A 420 20.50 -11.36 -4.29
C LYS A 420 19.32 -12.14 -4.87
N VAL A 421 18.35 -12.50 -4.03
CA VAL A 421 17.10 -13.14 -4.47
C VAL A 421 16.32 -12.25 -5.45
N SER A 422 16.15 -10.97 -5.14
CA SER A 422 15.50 -10.01 -6.02
C SER A 422 16.25 -9.85 -7.35
N ALA A 423 17.59 -9.73 -7.31
CA ALA A 423 18.44 -9.67 -8.50
C ALA A 423 18.30 -10.92 -9.40
N GLN A 424 18.13 -12.10 -8.79
CA GLN A 424 17.89 -13.34 -9.53
C GLN A 424 16.49 -13.39 -10.15
N GLN A 425 15.46 -12.92 -9.42
CA GLN A 425 14.10 -12.83 -9.96
C GLN A 425 14.00 -11.85 -11.12
N ARG A 426 14.68 -10.71 -11.04
CA ARG A 426 14.79 -9.72 -12.13
C ARG A 426 15.49 -10.33 -13.34
N ALA A 427 16.63 -11.00 -13.15
CA ALA A 427 17.34 -11.69 -14.23
C ALA A 427 16.47 -12.78 -14.89
N GLY A 428 15.75 -13.56 -14.09
CA GLY A 428 14.85 -14.62 -14.57
C GLY A 428 13.72 -14.12 -15.47
N ARG A 429 13.40 -12.82 -15.49
CA ARG A 429 12.41 -12.24 -16.43
C ARG A 429 12.86 -12.36 -17.89
N ALA A 430 14.16 -12.41 -18.16
CA ALA A 430 14.72 -12.62 -19.50
C ALA A 430 14.61 -14.06 -20.00
N GLY A 431 14.50 -15.05 -19.09
CA GLY A 431 14.60 -16.48 -19.40
C GLY A 431 13.26 -17.22 -19.50
N ARG A 432 12.13 -16.52 -19.58
CA ARG A 432 10.80 -17.15 -19.48
C ARG A 432 10.33 -17.82 -20.75
N THR A 433 10.55 -17.18 -21.89
CA THR A 433 10.08 -17.66 -23.19
C THR A 433 11.21 -18.22 -24.05
N THR A 434 12.41 -17.65 -23.92
CA THR A 434 13.60 -17.97 -24.72
C THR A 434 14.87 -17.69 -23.91
N PRO A 435 16.05 -18.19 -24.33
CA PRO A 435 17.32 -17.79 -23.74
C PRO A 435 17.54 -16.28 -23.84
N GLY A 436 17.98 -15.68 -22.72
CA GLY A 436 18.05 -14.23 -22.57
C GLY A 436 19.34 -13.74 -21.95
N LYS A 437 19.45 -12.42 -21.77
CA LYS A 437 20.61 -11.77 -21.13
C LYS A 437 20.15 -10.79 -20.06
N CYS A 438 20.90 -10.71 -18.97
CA CYS A 438 20.70 -9.72 -17.91
C CYS A 438 21.95 -8.87 -17.73
N PHE A 439 21.80 -7.56 -17.91
CA PHE A 439 22.83 -6.55 -17.75
C PHE A 439 22.67 -5.87 -16.40
N ARG A 440 23.49 -6.28 -15.43
CA ARG A 440 23.55 -5.70 -14.09
C ARG A 440 24.47 -4.48 -14.11
N LEU A 441 23.91 -3.31 -13.79
CA LEU A 441 24.66 -2.05 -13.81
C LEU A 441 25.62 -1.89 -12.62
N TYR A 442 25.74 -2.92 -11.80
CA TYR A 442 26.62 -3.04 -10.64
C TYR A 442 27.64 -4.17 -10.84
N ASN A 443 28.83 -3.99 -10.28
CA ASN A 443 29.90 -4.98 -10.38
C ASN A 443 29.64 -6.22 -9.51
N LYS A 444 30.45 -7.25 -9.74
CA LYS A 444 30.34 -8.53 -9.04
C LYS A 444 30.55 -8.38 -7.52
N THR A 445 31.51 -7.55 -7.10
CA THR A 445 31.74 -7.24 -5.68
C THR A 445 30.51 -6.64 -5.01
N SER A 446 29.87 -5.65 -5.63
CA SER A 446 28.63 -5.05 -5.13
C SER A 446 27.50 -6.07 -5.04
N TYR A 447 27.38 -6.97 -6.02
CA TYR A 447 26.43 -8.08 -5.93
C TYR A 447 26.74 -9.01 -4.76
N ASP A 448 28.02 -9.32 -4.50
CA ASP A 448 28.41 -10.21 -3.41
C ASP A 448 28.20 -9.56 -2.02
N GLU A 449 28.28 -8.22 -1.93
CA GLU A 449 27.95 -7.41 -0.75
C GLU A 449 26.43 -7.27 -0.50
N MET A 450 25.57 -7.54 -1.49
CA MET A 450 24.12 -7.47 -1.31
C MET A 450 23.62 -8.50 -0.29
N ALA A 451 22.60 -8.09 0.48
CA ALA A 451 21.89 -9.00 1.37
C ALA A 451 21.33 -10.20 0.58
N GLN A 452 21.35 -11.38 1.19
CA GLN A 452 20.82 -12.57 0.56
C GLN A 452 19.32 -12.42 0.24
N GLU A 453 18.56 -11.87 1.20
CA GLU A 453 17.11 -11.69 1.11
C GLU A 453 16.70 -10.27 1.46
N THR A 454 15.49 -9.91 1.04
CA THR A 454 14.88 -8.64 1.40
C THR A 454 14.38 -8.69 2.84
N VAL A 455 14.66 -7.64 3.62
CA VAL A 455 14.14 -7.51 4.99
C VAL A 455 12.60 -7.52 4.97
N PRO A 456 11.95 -8.39 5.76
CA PRO A 456 10.49 -8.55 5.74
C PRO A 456 9.79 -7.26 6.18
N GLU A 457 8.58 -7.03 5.67
CA GLU A 457 7.85 -5.78 5.91
C GLU A 457 7.54 -5.53 7.40
N ILE A 458 7.33 -6.61 8.17
CA ILE A 458 7.07 -6.54 9.61
C ILE A 458 8.21 -5.89 10.40
N GLN A 459 9.46 -5.94 9.92
CA GLN A 459 10.62 -5.34 10.60
C GLN A 459 10.87 -3.88 10.24
N ARG A 460 10.09 -3.31 9.30
CA ARG A 460 10.39 -1.99 8.72
C ARG A 460 9.16 -1.09 8.54
N THR A 461 8.02 -1.45 9.14
CA THR A 461 6.75 -0.70 9.06
C THR A 461 6.15 -0.45 10.45
N ASN A 462 5.21 0.49 10.55
CA ASN A 462 4.48 0.73 11.79
C ASN A 462 3.53 -0.44 12.11
N LEU A 463 3.64 -1.00 13.32
CA LEU A 463 2.91 -2.20 13.74
C LEU A 463 1.61 -1.92 14.50
N ALA A 464 1.23 -0.66 14.73
CA ALA A 464 0.08 -0.28 15.56
C ALA A 464 -1.23 -1.00 15.16
N ASN A 465 -1.56 -1.04 13.87
CA ASN A 465 -2.78 -1.74 13.42
C ASN A 465 -2.70 -3.26 13.64
N THR A 466 -1.53 -3.84 13.38
CA THR A 466 -1.27 -5.27 13.55
C THR A 466 -1.37 -5.69 15.01
N VAL A 467 -0.78 -4.90 15.91
CA VAL A 467 -0.84 -5.14 17.37
C VAL A 467 -2.28 -5.04 17.87
N LEU A 468 -3.08 -4.09 17.38
CA LEU A 468 -4.50 -3.99 17.72
C LEU A 468 -5.27 -5.26 17.32
N TYR A 469 -5.02 -5.78 16.11
CA TYR A 469 -5.66 -7.02 15.66
C TYR A 469 -5.21 -8.24 16.46
N LEU A 470 -3.92 -8.38 16.77
CA LEU A 470 -3.43 -9.45 17.64
C LEU A 470 -4.10 -9.41 19.02
N LYS A 471 -4.20 -8.22 19.62
CA LYS A 471 -4.86 -8.02 20.90
C LYS A 471 -6.35 -8.39 20.87
N LEU A 472 -7.06 -8.04 19.81
CA LEU A 472 -8.46 -8.44 19.60
C LEU A 472 -8.65 -9.95 19.44
N LEU A 473 -7.67 -10.64 18.85
CA LEU A 473 -7.65 -12.10 18.76
C LEU A 473 -7.36 -12.79 20.11
N GLY A 474 -7.18 -12.02 21.18
CA GLY A 474 -6.86 -12.50 22.52
C GLY A 474 -5.37 -12.79 22.74
N ILE A 475 -4.49 -12.33 21.84
CA ILE A 475 -3.04 -12.49 21.99
C ILE A 475 -2.54 -11.37 22.90
N GLN A 476 -2.44 -11.68 24.20
CA GLN A 476 -2.00 -10.70 25.21
C GLN A 476 -0.52 -10.39 25.10
N ASP A 477 0.32 -11.42 25.02
CA ASP A 477 1.77 -11.28 24.87
C ASP A 477 2.16 -11.14 23.39
N VAL A 478 2.01 -9.94 22.85
CA VAL A 478 2.42 -9.65 21.46
C VAL A 478 3.94 -9.73 21.27
N LEU A 479 4.74 -9.44 22.31
CA LEU A 479 6.20 -9.60 22.29
C LEU A 479 6.62 -11.08 22.23
N GLY A 480 5.74 -12.00 22.64
CA GLY A 480 5.96 -13.45 22.61
C GLY A 480 5.26 -14.18 21.47
N PHE A 481 4.61 -13.44 20.58
CA PHE A 481 3.91 -14.03 19.45
C PHE A 481 4.89 -14.75 18.50
N SER A 482 4.39 -15.80 17.84
CA SER A 482 5.18 -16.66 16.97
C SER A 482 5.41 -16.02 15.61
N TYR A 483 6.28 -15.00 15.55
CA TYR A 483 6.74 -14.42 14.29
C TYR A 483 7.70 -15.37 13.57
N LEU A 484 7.66 -15.37 12.23
CA LEU A 484 8.68 -16.06 11.43
C LEU A 484 10.03 -15.36 11.63
N ASP A 485 10.06 -14.06 11.38
CA ASP A 485 11.14 -13.16 11.78
C ASP A 485 10.54 -12.08 12.69
N PRO A 486 10.93 -12.01 13.98
CA PRO A 486 10.34 -11.06 14.92
C PRO A 486 10.70 -9.62 14.54
N PRO A 487 9.77 -8.66 14.71
CA PRO A 487 10.07 -7.24 14.60
C PRO A 487 10.97 -6.77 15.75
N ASP A 488 11.58 -5.59 15.57
CA ASP A 488 12.33 -4.95 16.65
C ASP A 488 11.41 -4.67 17.86
N GLU A 489 11.91 -4.93 19.06
CA GLU A 489 11.14 -4.78 20.29
C GLU A 489 10.68 -3.33 20.50
N ASN A 490 11.50 -2.33 20.14
CA ASN A 490 11.08 -0.93 20.25
C ASN A 490 9.93 -0.59 19.30
N SER A 491 9.86 -1.23 18.13
CA SER A 491 8.74 -1.06 17.20
C SER A 491 7.43 -1.61 17.76
N LEU A 492 7.48 -2.74 18.49
CA LEU A 492 6.31 -3.29 19.18
C LEU A 492 5.90 -2.44 20.39
N LEU A 493 6.87 -1.98 21.18
CA LEU A 493 6.62 -1.11 22.33
C LEU A 493 6.03 0.24 21.90
N ASP A 494 6.52 0.83 20.81
CA ASP A 494 5.96 2.06 20.26
C ASP A 494 4.54 1.84 19.70
N ALA A 495 4.27 0.72 19.05
CA ALA A 495 2.91 0.36 18.63
C ALA A 495 1.95 0.24 19.82
N LEU A 496 2.38 -0.39 20.93
CA LEU A 496 1.60 -0.46 22.18
C LEU A 496 1.38 0.93 22.78
N LYS A 497 2.42 1.77 22.82
CA LYS A 497 2.34 3.17 23.28
C LYS A 497 1.31 3.94 22.46
N GLN A 498 1.36 3.87 21.13
CA GLN A 498 0.40 4.54 20.24
C GLN A 498 -1.03 4.10 20.54
N LEU A 499 -1.30 2.80 20.66
CA LEU A 499 -2.65 2.29 20.93
C LEU A 499 -3.16 2.66 22.32
N TYR A 500 -2.30 2.62 23.32
CA TYR A 500 -2.63 3.07 24.68
C TYR A 500 -2.97 4.56 24.71
N VAL A 501 -2.12 5.40 24.10
CA VAL A 501 -2.31 6.85 24.00
C VAL A 501 -3.61 7.19 23.27
N LEU A 502 -3.94 6.48 22.19
CA LEU A 502 -5.21 6.62 21.46
C LEU A 502 -6.44 6.14 22.24
N GLY A 503 -6.25 5.49 23.40
CA GLY A 503 -7.32 4.92 24.22
C GLY A 503 -7.87 3.59 23.72
N ALA A 504 -7.17 2.92 22.81
CA ALA A 504 -7.56 1.61 22.28
C ALA A 504 -7.25 0.46 23.25
N LEU A 505 -6.30 0.65 24.17
CA LEU A 505 -5.90 -0.32 25.19
C LEU A 505 -6.17 0.23 26.59
N ASP A 506 -6.62 -0.66 27.48
CA ASP A 506 -6.81 -0.36 28.90
C ASP A 506 -5.45 -0.26 29.64
N ALA A 507 -5.34 0.69 30.57
CA ALA A 507 -4.10 0.96 31.31
C ALA A 507 -3.71 -0.17 32.27
N ALA A 508 -4.69 -0.81 32.90
CA ALA A 508 -4.49 -1.78 33.96
C ALA A 508 -4.33 -3.19 33.42
N THR A 509 -5.15 -3.57 32.44
CA THR A 509 -5.17 -4.95 31.91
C THR A 509 -4.44 -5.11 30.58
N GLY A 510 -4.28 -4.02 29.81
CA GLY A 510 -3.77 -4.11 28.44
C GLY A 510 -4.76 -4.74 27.45
N ASP A 511 -6.01 -4.93 27.85
CA ASP A 511 -7.09 -5.40 26.99
C ASP A 511 -7.60 -4.31 26.05
N VAL A 512 -8.27 -4.73 24.98
CA VAL A 512 -8.85 -3.80 24.01
C VAL A 512 -10.13 -3.18 24.57
N THR A 513 -10.15 -1.85 24.64
CA THR A 513 -11.31 -1.07 25.13
C THR A 513 -12.47 -1.10 24.14
N LEU A 514 -13.64 -0.59 24.54
CA LEU A 514 -14.77 -0.37 23.61
C LEU A 514 -14.34 0.50 22.42
N LEU A 515 -13.59 1.58 22.69
CA LEU A 515 -13.03 2.43 21.65
C LEU A 515 -12.08 1.65 20.73
N GLY A 516 -11.21 0.81 21.28
CA GLY A 516 -10.32 -0.05 20.49
C GLY A 516 -11.08 -1.04 19.59
N LYS A 517 -12.20 -1.60 20.07
CA LYS A 517 -13.10 -2.47 19.28
C LYS A 517 -13.75 -1.69 18.14
N LEU A 518 -14.28 -0.50 18.41
CA LEU A 518 -14.83 0.40 17.39
C LEU A 518 -13.76 0.77 16.34
N MET A 519 -12.54 1.08 16.78
CA MET A 519 -11.44 1.43 15.88
C MET A 519 -11.08 0.28 14.93
N ALA A 520 -11.10 -0.96 15.40
CA ALA A 520 -10.75 -2.13 14.60
C ALA A 520 -11.84 -2.59 13.63
N ALA A 521 -13.10 -2.22 13.87
CA ALA A 521 -14.19 -2.46 12.94
C ALA A 521 -13.95 -1.77 11.59
N PHE A 522 -13.26 -0.62 11.62
CA PHE A 522 -12.87 0.09 10.42
C PHE A 522 -11.60 -0.51 9.81
N PRO A 523 -11.57 -0.77 8.49
CA PRO A 523 -10.36 -1.16 7.79
C PRO A 523 -9.52 0.09 7.52
N LEU A 524 -8.99 0.73 8.57
CA LEU A 524 -8.21 1.97 8.52
C LEU A 524 -7.04 1.89 9.52
N GLU A 525 -6.10 2.83 9.42
CA GLU A 525 -5.05 2.98 10.43
C GLU A 525 -5.64 3.46 11.76
N PRO A 526 -5.06 3.09 12.92
CA PRO A 526 -5.60 3.46 14.23
C PRO A 526 -5.91 4.95 14.41
N LYS A 527 -5.05 5.85 13.90
CA LYS A 527 -5.27 7.31 13.97
C LYS A 527 -6.51 7.76 13.18
N LEU A 528 -6.70 7.23 11.97
CA LEU A 528 -7.88 7.49 11.14
C LEU A 528 -9.14 6.84 11.74
N SER A 529 -9.03 5.59 12.21
CA SER A 529 -10.12 4.90 12.90
C SER A 529 -10.57 5.65 14.16
N ARG A 530 -9.63 6.21 14.93
CA ARG A 530 -9.92 7.03 16.10
C ARG A 530 -10.67 8.31 15.72
N ALA A 531 -10.28 8.95 14.63
CA ALA A 531 -11.00 10.11 14.11
C ALA A 531 -12.44 9.75 13.68
N VAL A 532 -12.64 8.63 12.99
CA VAL A 532 -14.00 8.16 12.65
C VAL A 532 -14.81 7.83 13.90
N ALA A 533 -14.23 7.12 14.87
CA ALA A 533 -14.92 6.81 16.12
C ALA A 533 -15.35 8.08 16.87
N GLU A 534 -14.47 9.08 16.97
CA GLU A 534 -14.78 10.36 17.61
C GLU A 534 -15.91 11.12 16.88
N SER A 535 -15.97 11.02 15.56
CA SER A 535 -17.03 11.66 14.76
C SER A 535 -18.43 11.11 15.06
N LEU A 536 -18.53 9.88 15.58
CA LEU A 536 -19.80 9.31 16.06
C LEU A 536 -20.29 10.02 17.33
N ARG A 537 -19.37 10.37 18.23
CA ARG A 537 -19.65 11.15 19.45
C ARG A 537 -20.01 12.59 19.11
N LEU A 538 -19.25 13.20 18.19
CA LEU A 538 -19.46 14.58 17.74
C LEU A 538 -20.58 14.73 16.69
N GLN A 539 -21.27 13.65 16.30
CA GLN A 539 -22.37 13.66 15.33
C GLN A 539 -22.00 14.28 13.96
N CYS A 540 -20.78 14.01 13.47
CA CYS A 540 -20.27 14.47 12.18
C CYS A 540 -19.69 13.31 11.33
N SER A 541 -20.16 12.07 11.58
CA SER A 541 -19.63 10.86 10.95
C SER A 541 -19.90 10.77 9.45
N GLN A 542 -21.02 11.33 8.97
CA GLN A 542 -21.36 11.34 7.55
C GLN A 542 -20.34 12.15 6.73
N GLU A 543 -19.85 13.26 7.28
CA GLU A 543 -18.81 14.09 6.69
C GLU A 543 -17.41 13.53 6.95
N MET A 544 -17.17 12.99 8.15
CA MET A 544 -15.87 12.40 8.48
C MET A 544 -15.54 11.21 7.58
N THR A 545 -16.52 10.37 7.23
CA THR A 545 -16.32 9.29 6.26
C THR A 545 -15.86 9.79 4.89
N GLN A 546 -16.31 10.98 4.46
CA GLN A 546 -15.87 11.62 3.21
C GLN A 546 -14.42 12.08 3.31
N VAL A 547 -14.07 12.75 4.42
CA VAL A 547 -12.70 13.20 4.70
C VAL A 547 -11.76 12.01 4.72
N VAL A 548 -12.06 10.98 5.51
CA VAL A 548 -11.22 9.79 5.69
C VAL A 548 -11.10 8.98 4.41
N ALA A 549 -12.15 8.89 3.60
CA ALA A 549 -12.07 8.25 2.28
C ALA A 549 -11.07 8.97 1.37
N MET A 550 -11.08 10.30 1.38
CA MET A 550 -10.14 11.12 0.61
C MET A 550 -8.70 11.06 1.13
N LEU A 551 -8.50 10.94 2.46
CA LEU A 551 -7.19 10.71 3.07
C LEU A 551 -6.64 9.29 2.85
N SER A 552 -7.51 8.33 2.49
CA SER A 552 -7.15 6.92 2.28
C SER A 552 -6.80 6.58 0.83
N ILE A 553 -7.02 7.49 -0.11
CA ILE A 553 -6.71 7.31 -1.53
C ILE A 553 -5.40 8.01 -1.90
N GLU A 554 -4.75 7.54 -2.97
CA GLU A 554 -3.58 8.22 -3.53
C GLU A 554 -3.96 9.60 -4.09
N ASN A 555 -3.00 10.54 -4.09
CA ASN A 555 -3.11 11.95 -4.54
C ASN A 555 -4.33 12.23 -5.43
N VAL A 556 -5.34 12.89 -4.87
CA VAL A 556 -6.58 13.29 -5.56
C VAL A 556 -6.29 14.22 -6.75
N LEU A 557 -5.23 15.01 -6.64
CA LEU A 557 -4.87 16.05 -7.58
C LEU A 557 -4.04 15.45 -8.74
N LEU A 558 -4.37 15.83 -9.97
CA LEU A 558 -3.60 15.50 -11.17
C LEU A 558 -2.24 16.19 -11.12
N GLU A 559 -1.18 15.56 -11.62
CA GLU A 559 0.14 16.19 -11.72
C GLU A 559 0.29 16.95 -13.05
N PRO A 560 1.17 17.99 -13.13
CA PRO A 560 1.33 18.85 -14.31
C PRO A 560 1.59 18.06 -15.59
N HIS A 561 2.41 17.02 -15.49
CA HIS A 561 2.81 16.20 -16.62
C HIS A 561 1.68 15.27 -17.14
N ASP A 562 0.61 15.09 -16.38
CA ASP A 562 -0.59 14.37 -16.84
C ASP A 562 -1.46 15.24 -17.77
N TYR A 563 -1.16 16.54 -17.87
CA TYR A 563 -1.81 17.50 -18.76
C TYR A 563 -1.09 17.54 -20.11
N SER A 564 -1.46 16.66 -21.03
CA SER A 564 -1.00 16.67 -22.42
C SER A 564 -1.66 17.78 -23.25
N GLY A 565 -1.66 19.02 -22.75
CA GLY A 565 -2.20 20.21 -23.39
C GLY A 565 -1.11 21.23 -23.65
N LYS A 566 -0.49 21.17 -24.84
CA LYS A 566 0.40 22.16 -25.47
C LYS A 566 0.57 23.50 -24.71
N LYS A 567 1.57 23.61 -23.84
CA LYS A 567 2.29 24.88 -23.58
C LYS A 567 3.78 24.57 -23.46
N ARG A 568 4.59 25.35 -24.21
CA ARG A 568 6.05 25.22 -24.32
C ARG A 568 6.71 25.38 -22.94
N PHE A 569 7.59 24.44 -22.62
CA PHE A 569 8.42 24.39 -21.41
C PHE A 569 9.53 25.47 -21.48
N ARG A 570 9.79 26.16 -20.35
CA ARG A 570 11.00 27.00 -20.16
C ARG A 570 11.98 26.19 -19.28
N GLU A 571 13.22 26.63 -19.13
CA GLU A 571 14.32 25.76 -18.64
C GLU A 571 14.56 25.78 -17.11
N ASP A 572 13.67 26.39 -16.31
CA ASP A 572 13.89 26.57 -14.85
C ASP A 572 13.06 25.63 -13.96
N LYS A 573 13.62 24.45 -13.67
CA LYS A 573 12.95 23.29 -13.03
C LYS A 573 12.36 23.52 -11.62
N GLU A 574 12.81 24.51 -10.84
CA GLU A 574 12.28 24.77 -9.48
C GLU A 574 11.17 25.82 -9.43
N CYS A 575 11.20 26.82 -10.32
CA CYS A 575 10.14 27.82 -10.43
C CYS A 575 8.89 27.26 -11.14
N GLU A 576 9.07 26.33 -12.08
CA GLU A 576 7.97 25.74 -12.86
C GLU A 576 6.99 24.90 -12.02
N GLN A 577 7.48 24.14 -11.02
CA GLN A 577 6.60 23.33 -10.16
C GLN A 577 5.75 24.20 -9.22
N ASN A 578 6.27 25.34 -8.77
CA ASN A 578 5.54 26.26 -7.90
C ASN A 578 4.48 27.04 -8.70
N PHE A 579 4.80 27.46 -9.93
CA PHE A 579 3.89 28.23 -10.78
C PHE A 579 2.63 27.44 -11.18
N ASP A 580 2.79 26.16 -11.57
CA ASP A 580 1.64 25.32 -11.95
C ASP A 580 0.76 24.95 -10.74
N TRP A 581 1.32 24.90 -9.53
CA TRP A 581 0.55 24.63 -8.32
C TRP A 581 -0.29 25.83 -7.86
N GLU A 582 0.26 27.04 -7.97
CA GLU A 582 -0.45 28.28 -7.64
C GLU A 582 -1.67 28.50 -8.54
N GLU A 583 -1.54 28.23 -9.85
CA GLU A 583 -2.66 28.31 -10.80
C GLU A 583 -3.81 27.35 -10.42
N ARG A 584 -3.48 26.11 -10.03
CA ARG A 584 -4.49 25.12 -9.61
C ARG A 584 -5.20 25.54 -8.33
N ILE A 585 -4.43 25.95 -7.33
CA ILE A 585 -5.00 26.43 -6.08
C ILE A 585 -5.86 27.68 -6.33
N ALA A 586 -5.47 28.55 -7.27
CA ALA A 586 -6.30 29.68 -7.69
C ALA A 586 -7.63 29.21 -8.30
N VAL A 587 -7.63 28.26 -9.24
CA VAL A 587 -8.86 27.68 -9.83
C VAL A 587 -9.75 27.05 -8.74
N LEU A 588 -9.16 26.26 -7.84
CA LEU A 588 -9.93 25.62 -6.77
C LEU A 588 -10.44 26.64 -5.73
N LYS A 589 -9.69 27.71 -5.46
CA LYS A 589 -10.12 28.81 -4.58
C LYS A 589 -11.25 29.63 -5.20
N GLU A 590 -11.17 29.96 -6.49
CA GLU A 590 -12.22 30.70 -7.23
C GLU A 590 -13.56 29.97 -7.12
N GLN A 591 -13.53 28.65 -7.21
CA GLN A 591 -14.71 27.80 -7.10
C GLN A 591 -15.09 27.41 -5.66
N ARG A 592 -14.40 27.95 -4.65
CA ARG A 592 -14.65 27.67 -3.22
C ARG A 592 -14.52 26.19 -2.86
N LEU A 593 -13.56 25.49 -3.48
CA LEU A 593 -13.25 24.08 -3.23
C LEU A 593 -12.06 23.88 -2.27
N ILE A 594 -11.46 24.97 -1.81
CA ILE A 594 -10.39 24.99 -0.81
C ILE A 594 -10.92 25.62 0.48
N HIS A 595 -10.60 25.00 1.60
CA HIS A 595 -10.93 25.48 2.94
C HIS A 595 -9.68 26.07 3.61
N ALA A 596 -9.81 27.24 4.25
CA ALA A 596 -8.69 27.95 4.88
C ALA A 596 -8.10 27.20 6.09
N ASP A 597 -8.95 26.47 6.82
CA ASP A 597 -8.56 25.78 8.05
C ASP A 597 -7.94 24.40 7.84
N GLY A 598 -7.84 23.87 6.61
CA GLY A 598 -7.18 22.58 6.42
C GLY A 598 -7.40 21.88 5.08
N ASP A 599 -6.43 21.03 4.73
CA ASP A 599 -6.54 20.10 3.61
C ASP A 599 -7.69 19.09 3.81
N PRO A 600 -7.91 18.49 5.01
CA PRO A 600 -9.01 17.56 5.22
C PRO A 600 -10.39 18.16 4.94
N LEU A 601 -10.60 19.44 5.29
CA LEU A 601 -11.84 20.15 5.00
C LEU A 601 -11.97 20.47 3.51
N SER A 602 -10.86 20.81 2.84
CA SER A 602 -10.82 20.96 1.38
C SER A 602 -11.20 19.66 0.67
N TYR A 603 -10.73 18.50 1.15
CA TYR A 603 -11.11 17.21 0.60
C TYR A 603 -12.61 16.90 0.71
N ARG A 604 -13.26 17.32 1.80
CA ARG A 604 -14.72 17.24 1.93
C ARG A 604 -15.43 18.07 0.85
N LEU A 605 -14.97 19.30 0.61
CA LEU A 605 -15.54 20.19 -0.42
C LEU A 605 -15.38 19.59 -1.82
N LEU A 606 -14.18 19.10 -2.14
CA LEU A 606 -13.87 18.44 -3.41
C LEU A 606 -14.74 17.20 -3.64
N TYR A 607 -14.87 16.33 -2.63
CA TYR A 607 -15.73 15.15 -2.70
C TYR A 607 -17.20 15.54 -2.94
N LYS A 608 -17.71 16.52 -2.19
CA LYS A 608 -19.10 16.99 -2.34
C LYS A 608 -19.37 17.58 -3.72
N ALA A 609 -18.43 18.34 -4.27
CA ALA A 609 -18.53 18.90 -5.62
C ALA A 609 -18.52 17.80 -6.68
N PHE A 610 -17.63 16.81 -6.55
CA PHE A 610 -17.58 15.65 -7.44
C PHE A 610 -18.87 14.85 -7.39
N GLN A 611 -19.38 14.54 -6.19
CA GLN A 611 -20.61 13.79 -6.01
C GLN A 611 -21.82 14.52 -6.65
N ALA A 612 -21.93 15.83 -6.43
CA ALA A 612 -22.99 16.64 -7.03
C ALA A 612 -22.91 16.65 -8.56
N LYS A 613 -21.70 16.70 -9.14
CA LYS A 613 -21.51 16.61 -10.59
C LYS A 613 -21.83 15.21 -11.12
N SER A 614 -21.35 14.16 -10.44
CA SER A 614 -21.59 12.76 -10.75
C SER A 614 -23.09 12.46 -10.87
N LEU A 615 -23.88 12.93 -9.90
CA LEU A 615 -25.35 12.81 -9.90
C LEU A 615 -26.01 13.55 -11.08
N LYS A 616 -25.60 14.79 -11.37
CA LYS A 616 -26.17 15.58 -12.48
C LYS A 616 -25.96 14.93 -13.84
N VAL A 617 -24.83 14.26 -14.01
CA VAL A 617 -24.36 13.75 -15.30
C VAL A 617 -24.96 12.36 -15.63
N HIS A 618 -25.73 11.74 -14.73
CA HIS A 618 -26.50 10.49 -14.94
C HIS A 618 -25.71 9.38 -15.68
N GLY A 619 -24.42 9.21 -15.37
CA GLY A 619 -23.58 8.18 -15.98
C GLY A 619 -22.88 8.58 -17.29
N ASN A 620 -23.01 9.81 -17.78
CA ASN A 620 -22.20 10.32 -18.89
C ASN A 620 -20.72 10.51 -18.46
N ARG A 621 -19.98 9.41 -18.54
CA ARG A 621 -18.58 9.31 -18.09
C ARG A 621 -17.66 10.37 -18.71
N LYS A 622 -17.90 10.77 -19.96
CA LYS A 622 -17.05 11.74 -20.67
C LYS A 622 -17.16 13.14 -20.10
N GLU A 623 -18.36 13.57 -19.71
CA GLU A 623 -18.57 14.88 -19.12
C GLU A 623 -18.00 14.94 -17.70
N LEU A 624 -18.15 13.86 -16.92
CA LEU A 624 -17.55 13.75 -15.60
C LEU A 624 -16.02 13.75 -15.67
N GLU A 625 -15.44 13.04 -16.65
CA GLU A 625 -14.00 13.05 -16.91
C GLU A 625 -13.50 14.45 -17.29
N ARG A 626 -14.25 15.18 -18.14
CA ARG A 626 -13.92 16.56 -18.50
C ARG A 626 -13.92 17.47 -17.28
N TRP A 627 -14.99 17.43 -16.47
CA TRP A 627 -15.05 18.21 -15.23
C TRP A 627 -13.87 17.91 -14.32
N CYS A 628 -13.52 16.64 -14.11
CA CYS A 628 -12.36 16.28 -13.30
C CYS A 628 -11.06 16.88 -13.87
N LYS A 629 -10.85 16.85 -15.19
CA LYS A 629 -9.67 17.46 -15.84
C LYS A 629 -9.64 18.97 -15.66
N ASP A 630 -10.76 19.66 -15.85
CA ASP A 630 -10.87 21.11 -15.71
C ASP A 630 -10.56 21.59 -14.27
N HIS A 631 -10.68 20.69 -13.29
CA HIS A 631 -10.44 20.97 -11.87
C HIS A 631 -9.15 20.32 -11.35
N TYR A 632 -8.33 19.75 -12.24
CA TYR A 632 -7.08 19.06 -11.88
C TYR A 632 -7.29 17.90 -10.91
N LEU A 633 -8.38 17.13 -11.06
CA LEU A 633 -8.75 16.01 -10.21
C LEU A 633 -8.64 14.67 -10.94
N ARG A 634 -8.22 13.63 -10.20
CA ARG A 634 -8.19 12.25 -10.69
C ARG A 634 -9.56 11.60 -10.50
N GLN A 635 -10.32 11.46 -11.59
CA GLN A 635 -11.65 10.82 -11.56
C GLN A 635 -11.64 9.45 -10.86
N ARG A 636 -10.64 8.61 -11.16
CA ARG A 636 -10.54 7.26 -10.57
C ARG A 636 -10.38 7.28 -9.05
N ALA A 637 -9.59 8.22 -8.55
CA ALA A 637 -9.36 8.37 -7.12
C ALA A 637 -10.67 8.78 -6.43
N LEU A 638 -11.42 9.71 -7.02
CA LEU A 638 -12.72 10.15 -6.52
C LEU A 638 -13.80 9.05 -6.59
N THR A 639 -13.86 8.26 -7.66
CA THR A 639 -14.76 7.10 -7.74
C THR A 639 -14.41 6.04 -6.70
N LEU A 640 -13.12 5.82 -6.43
CA LEU A 640 -12.68 4.95 -5.34
C LEU A 640 -13.10 5.53 -3.97
N ALA A 641 -12.97 6.84 -3.77
CA ALA A 641 -13.45 7.50 -2.55
C ALA A 641 -14.96 7.31 -2.36
N GLU A 642 -15.80 7.43 -3.39
CA GLU A 642 -17.24 7.15 -3.29
C GLU A 642 -17.52 5.72 -2.80
N SER A 643 -16.77 4.74 -3.32
CA SER A 643 -16.86 3.34 -2.89
C SER A 643 -16.45 3.17 -1.42
N ILE A 644 -15.35 3.81 -0.99
CA ILE A 644 -14.89 3.76 0.40
C ILE A 644 -15.90 4.44 1.34
N VAL A 645 -16.43 5.61 0.97
CA VAL A 645 -17.45 6.32 1.76
C VAL A 645 -18.68 5.45 1.97
N LYS A 646 -19.19 4.81 0.90
CA LYS A 646 -20.33 3.91 1.01
C LYS A 646 -20.07 2.81 2.03
N GLN A 647 -18.91 2.17 1.96
CA GLN A 647 -18.59 1.04 2.82
C GLN A 647 -18.32 1.45 4.27
N LEU A 648 -17.67 2.59 4.50
CA LEU A 648 -17.53 3.12 5.85
C LEU A 648 -18.90 3.43 6.46
N ARG A 649 -19.85 3.95 5.68
CA ARG A 649 -21.24 4.12 6.13
C ARG A 649 -21.91 2.79 6.41
N ASP A 650 -21.77 1.80 5.54
CA ASP A 650 -22.34 0.47 5.74
C ASP A 650 -21.79 -0.17 7.03
N ILE A 651 -20.48 -0.02 7.29
CA ILE A 651 -19.85 -0.46 8.55
C ILE A 651 -20.49 0.27 9.73
N ILE A 652 -20.57 1.62 9.70
CA ILE A 652 -21.21 2.41 10.77
C ILE A 652 -22.65 1.95 11.03
N HIS A 653 -23.43 1.66 9.99
CA HIS A 653 -24.80 1.17 10.12
C HIS A 653 -24.89 -0.26 10.67
N SER A 654 -23.85 -1.08 10.45
CA SER A 654 -23.76 -2.44 10.98
C SER A 654 -23.26 -2.52 12.43
N LEU A 655 -22.70 -1.43 12.97
CA LEU A 655 -22.21 -1.40 14.34
C LEU A 655 -23.37 -1.57 15.35
N PRO A 656 -23.17 -2.29 16.45
CA PRO A 656 -24.18 -2.42 17.49
C PRO A 656 -24.57 -1.06 18.06
N ARG A 657 -25.87 -0.76 18.12
CA ARG A 657 -26.37 0.52 18.65
C ARG A 657 -25.96 0.74 20.11
N CYS A 658 -25.94 -0.31 20.91
CA CYS A 658 -25.49 -0.26 22.31
C CYS A 658 -24.04 0.26 22.43
N ASP A 659 -23.15 -0.13 21.51
CA ASP A 659 -21.75 0.30 21.53
C ASP A 659 -21.63 1.79 21.15
N ILE A 660 -22.49 2.27 20.25
CA ILE A 660 -22.55 3.68 19.85
C ILE A 660 -23.12 4.53 20.98
N GLU A 661 -24.23 4.09 21.59
CA GLU A 661 -24.90 4.80 22.69
C GLU A 661 -23.99 4.89 23.92
N ALA A 662 -23.36 3.77 24.31
CA ALA A 662 -22.39 3.75 25.40
C ALA A 662 -21.18 4.66 25.15
N PHE A 663 -20.81 4.88 23.89
CA PHE A 663 -19.73 5.80 23.52
C PHE A 663 -20.18 7.27 23.43
N GLN A 664 -21.46 7.53 23.19
CA GLN A 664 -22.05 8.87 23.05
C GLN A 664 -22.38 9.53 24.41
N ASP A 665 -22.37 8.78 25.50
CA ASP A 665 -22.97 9.14 26.80
C ASP A 665 -22.30 10.27 27.61
N SER A 666 -21.44 11.09 27.01
CA SER A 666 -20.82 12.23 27.69
C SER A 666 -20.93 13.53 26.88
N HIS A 667 -21.72 14.48 27.40
CA HIS A 667 -21.84 15.89 26.97
C HIS A 667 -22.48 16.19 25.60
N ILE A 668 -23.75 15.84 25.42
CA ILE A 668 -24.54 16.21 24.22
C ILE A 668 -24.95 17.70 24.22
N LYS A 669 -25.00 18.38 25.37
CA LYS A 669 -25.55 19.75 25.48
C LYS A 669 -24.72 20.84 24.79
N SER A 670 -23.39 20.70 24.66
CA SER A 670 -22.53 21.72 24.02
C SER A 670 -22.38 21.56 22.50
N LEU A 671 -22.88 20.45 21.92
CA LEU A 671 -22.68 20.13 20.49
C LEU A 671 -23.51 20.99 19.55
N ARG A 672 -24.63 21.57 20.02
CA ARG A 672 -25.54 22.37 19.18
C ARG A 672 -24.97 23.75 18.82
N GLU A 673 -24.01 24.25 19.61
CA GLU A 673 -23.40 25.57 19.40
C GLU A 673 -22.11 25.49 18.56
N THR A 674 -21.56 24.28 18.38
CA THR A 674 -20.29 24.07 17.67
C THR A 674 -20.53 23.87 16.17
N SER A 675 -19.77 24.58 15.32
CA SER A 675 -19.90 24.46 13.87
C SER A 675 -19.55 23.05 13.36
N LEU A 676 -20.06 22.66 12.20
CA LEU A 676 -19.72 21.37 11.59
C LEU A 676 -18.21 21.23 11.34
N ASP A 677 -17.56 22.31 10.89
CA ASP A 677 -16.13 22.29 10.62
C ASP A 677 -15.34 22.12 11.92
N ASP A 678 -15.72 22.78 13.02
CA ASP A 678 -15.09 22.58 14.34
C ASP A 678 -15.24 21.14 14.83
N ARG A 679 -16.43 20.55 14.67
CA ARG A 679 -16.65 19.13 15.04
C ARG A 679 -15.75 18.20 14.22
N LEU A 680 -15.53 18.48 12.93
CA LEU A 680 -14.58 17.74 12.10
C LEU A 680 -13.12 17.96 12.53
N ARG A 681 -12.72 19.20 12.81
CA ARG A 681 -11.36 19.55 13.29
C ARG A 681 -11.06 18.89 14.64
N GLN A 682 -12.01 18.93 15.58
CA GLN A 682 -11.91 18.27 16.89
C GLN A 682 -11.85 16.74 16.75
N SER A 683 -12.63 16.17 15.84
CA SER A 683 -12.61 14.73 15.53
C SER A 683 -11.28 14.28 14.92
N LEU A 684 -10.69 15.08 14.02
CA LEU A 684 -9.34 14.84 13.48
C LEU A 684 -8.28 15.01 14.56
N CYS A 685 -8.41 16.02 15.42
CA CYS A 685 -7.54 16.23 16.57
C CYS A 685 -7.50 14.98 17.47
N ALA A 686 -8.64 14.35 17.76
CA ALA A 686 -8.70 13.12 18.56
C ALA A 686 -7.89 11.95 17.97
N GLY A 687 -7.77 11.86 16.64
CA GLY A 687 -6.97 10.85 15.96
C GLY A 687 -5.49 11.21 15.79
N PHE A 688 -5.20 12.50 15.64
CA PHE A 688 -3.89 13.01 15.23
C PHE A 688 -3.21 13.93 16.25
N PHE A 689 -3.69 14.01 17.50
CA PHE A 689 -3.09 14.87 18.53
C PHE A 689 -1.61 14.54 18.79
N MET A 690 -1.19 13.27 18.64
CA MET A 690 0.23 12.89 18.72
C MET A 690 1.10 13.56 17.64
N ASN A 691 0.48 13.95 16.53
CA ASN A 691 1.06 14.68 15.41
C ASN A 691 0.66 16.17 15.47
N ALA A 692 0.70 16.78 16.65
CA ALA A 692 0.43 18.20 16.81
C ALA A 692 1.69 19.05 16.63
N ALA A 693 1.53 20.22 16.02
CA ALA A 693 2.59 21.20 15.83
C ALA A 693 2.12 22.61 16.20
N ARG A 694 3.05 23.40 16.73
CA ARG A 694 2.86 24.80 17.10
C ARG A 694 3.70 25.71 16.22
N ARG A 695 3.10 26.80 15.74
CA ARG A 695 3.77 27.80 14.93
C ARG A 695 4.91 28.47 15.71
N CYS A 696 6.05 28.64 15.06
CA CYS A 696 7.18 29.41 15.59
C CYS A 696 7.00 30.91 15.30
N THR A 697 7.96 31.74 15.70
CA THR A 697 7.96 33.18 15.38
C THR A 697 8.02 33.44 13.88
N ILE A 698 8.63 32.54 13.10
CA ILE A 698 8.58 32.55 11.63
C ILE A 698 7.26 31.88 11.18
N GLU A 699 6.42 32.63 10.45
CA GLU A 699 5.02 32.23 10.15
C GLU A 699 4.86 30.87 9.46
N THR A 700 5.86 30.42 8.70
CA THR A 700 5.80 29.20 7.89
C THR A 700 6.46 27.99 8.56
N VAL A 701 7.02 28.16 9.76
CA VAL A 701 7.79 27.13 10.47
C VAL A 701 7.05 26.71 11.74
N TYR A 702 6.97 25.40 11.95
CA TYR A 702 6.27 24.80 13.08
C TYR A 702 7.22 23.90 13.86
N ARG A 703 6.96 23.78 15.16
CA ARG A 703 7.64 22.87 16.08
C ARG A 703 6.66 21.79 16.54
N LEU A 704 7.10 20.53 16.50
CA LEU A 704 6.29 19.40 17.00
C LEU A 704 6.16 19.44 18.52
N LEU A 705 4.98 19.13 19.06
CA LEU A 705 4.68 19.26 20.49
C LEU A 705 5.03 18.02 21.34
N HIS A 706 4.82 16.80 20.83
CA HIS A 706 4.78 15.58 21.66
C HIS A 706 5.92 14.60 21.37
N ARG A 707 7.13 15.09 21.10
CA ARG A 707 8.35 14.25 21.06
C ARG A 707 9.16 14.44 22.33
N ASP A 708 9.68 13.34 22.85
CA ASP A 708 10.30 13.23 24.18
C ASP A 708 11.06 14.47 24.64
N GLU A 709 10.68 14.95 25.83
CA GLU A 709 11.08 16.22 26.44
C GLU A 709 12.54 16.27 26.93
N SER A 710 13.30 15.18 26.79
CA SER A 710 14.70 15.13 27.23
C SER A 710 15.60 16.12 26.49
N ASP A 711 15.13 16.68 25.37
CA ASP A 711 15.83 17.74 24.67
C ASP A 711 14.87 18.67 23.90
N SER A 712 14.10 19.49 24.63
CA SER A 712 13.19 20.50 24.07
C SER A 712 13.88 21.51 23.13
N SER A 713 15.22 21.54 23.15
CA SER A 713 16.07 22.32 22.24
C SER A 713 16.20 21.69 20.83
N MET A 714 15.84 20.42 20.65
CA MET A 714 16.12 19.62 19.43
C MET A 714 14.88 19.07 18.72
N SER A 715 13.65 19.50 19.07
CA SER A 715 12.45 19.10 18.33
C SER A 715 12.54 19.56 16.86
N PRO A 716 12.34 18.67 15.87
CA PRO A 716 12.54 19.01 14.47
C PRO A 716 11.56 20.10 14.04
N LEU A 717 12.09 21.13 13.37
CA LEU A 717 11.30 22.17 12.72
C LEU A 717 10.71 21.62 11.43
N VAL A 718 9.42 21.86 11.21
CA VAL A 718 8.66 21.32 10.08
C VAL A 718 7.90 22.45 9.37
N GLN A 719 7.54 22.21 8.11
CA GLN A 719 6.77 23.17 7.30
C GLN A 719 5.57 22.46 6.66
N PHE A 720 4.54 23.21 6.25
CA PHE A 720 3.50 22.62 5.41
C PHE A 720 4.08 22.18 4.07
N HIS A 721 3.66 21.00 3.61
CA HIS A 721 4.03 20.51 2.29
C HIS A 721 3.64 21.53 1.20
N PRO A 722 4.43 21.71 0.12
CA PRO A 722 4.11 22.69 -0.93
C PRO A 722 2.70 22.53 -1.52
N LEU A 723 2.22 21.29 -1.60
CA LEU A 723 0.86 20.94 -2.09
C LEU A 723 -0.26 21.15 -1.07
N SER A 724 0.01 21.68 0.13
CA SER A 724 -1.03 21.95 1.12
C SER A 724 -1.68 23.30 0.85
N ALA A 725 -3.00 23.36 0.95
CA ALA A 725 -3.75 24.61 0.89
C ALA A 725 -3.38 25.55 2.05
N MET A 726 -2.95 24.98 3.19
CA MET A 726 -2.55 25.70 4.40
C MET A 726 -1.35 26.62 4.21
N ARG A 727 -0.53 26.38 3.18
CA ARG A 727 0.59 27.26 2.84
C ARG A 727 0.13 28.62 2.32
N TYR A 728 -1.10 28.69 1.79
CA TYR A 728 -1.66 29.86 1.13
C TYR A 728 -2.89 30.42 1.86
N SER A 729 -3.07 30.06 3.12
CA SER A 729 -4.09 30.59 4.04
C SER A 729 -3.42 31.23 5.25
N THR A 730 -4.21 31.87 6.12
CA THR A 730 -3.71 32.42 7.38
C THR A 730 -3.08 31.31 8.22
N ALA A 731 -1.81 31.47 8.57
CA ALA A 731 -1.06 30.45 9.31
C ALA A 731 -1.65 30.25 10.73
N PRO A 732 -2.21 29.08 11.06
CA PRO A 732 -2.79 28.83 12.38
C PRO A 732 -1.70 28.74 13.46
N GLU A 733 -2.04 29.05 14.71
CA GLU A 733 -1.09 28.88 15.82
C GLU A 733 -0.81 27.39 16.11
N PHE A 734 -1.85 26.55 16.04
CA PHE A 734 -1.76 25.12 16.28
C PHE A 734 -2.39 24.33 15.12
N CYS A 735 -1.77 23.22 14.76
CA CYS A 735 -2.29 22.30 13.75
C CYS A 735 -2.00 20.85 14.12
N VAL A 736 -2.80 19.93 13.58
CA VAL A 736 -2.49 18.49 13.53
C VAL A 736 -2.33 18.07 12.08
N PHE A 737 -1.54 17.02 11.83
CA PHE A 737 -1.27 16.53 10.48
C PHE A 737 -1.28 15.00 10.42
N GLN A 738 -1.56 14.45 9.25
CA GLN A 738 -1.63 13.00 9.05
C GLN A 738 -0.23 12.39 8.96
N GLU A 739 0.63 12.93 8.10
CA GLU A 739 1.92 12.35 7.76
C GLU A 739 3.04 13.39 7.85
N LEU A 740 4.21 12.96 8.31
CA LEU A 740 5.44 13.72 8.21
C LEU A 740 6.34 13.09 7.13
N VAL A 741 6.62 13.84 6.07
CA VAL A 741 7.43 13.38 4.95
C VAL A 741 8.80 14.05 5.02
N LEU A 742 9.86 13.26 5.04
CA LEU A 742 11.23 13.74 4.97
C LEU A 742 11.74 13.70 3.53
N THR A 743 12.02 14.87 2.95
CA THR A 743 12.76 14.98 1.68
C THR A 743 14.08 15.72 1.93
N SER A 744 14.28 16.92 1.34
CA SER A 744 15.36 17.83 1.73
C SER A 744 15.07 18.53 3.06
N LYS A 745 13.78 18.76 3.35
CA LYS A 745 13.25 19.30 4.60
C LYS A 745 12.08 18.43 5.06
N PRO A 746 11.75 18.40 6.36
CA PRO A 746 10.57 17.69 6.84
C PRO A 746 9.30 18.52 6.58
N PHE A 747 8.32 17.89 5.91
CA PHE A 747 7.06 18.50 5.53
C PHE A 747 5.88 17.79 6.15
N MET A 748 4.96 18.55 6.73
CA MET A 748 3.65 18.08 7.20
C MET A 748 2.69 17.98 6.02
N ARG A 749 2.03 16.83 5.88
CA ARG A 749 0.97 16.58 4.88
C ARG A 749 -0.39 16.44 5.54
N ASN A 750 -1.41 16.91 4.81
CA ASN A 750 -2.82 16.84 5.20
C ASN A 750 -3.08 17.51 6.56
N ALA A 751 -2.62 18.75 6.69
CA ALA A 751 -2.69 19.49 7.94
C ALA A 751 -4.06 20.18 8.11
N VAL A 752 -4.49 20.32 9.37
CA VAL A 752 -5.71 21.03 9.77
C VAL A 752 -5.46 21.87 11.02
N ALA A 753 -6.00 23.09 11.04
CA ALA A 753 -5.93 24.01 12.17
C ALA A 753 -6.77 23.48 13.35
N VAL A 754 -6.24 23.57 14.56
CA VAL A 754 -6.92 23.11 15.78
C VAL A 754 -6.72 24.10 16.91
N GLU A 755 -7.62 24.07 17.90
CA GLU A 755 -7.45 24.84 19.14
C GLU A 755 -6.55 24.09 20.14
N HIS A 756 -5.72 24.84 20.87
CA HIS A 756 -4.80 24.26 21.86
C HIS A 756 -5.51 23.42 22.92
N HIS A 757 -6.67 23.88 23.39
CA HIS A 757 -7.43 23.17 24.42
C HIS A 757 -7.99 21.82 23.94
N TRP A 758 -8.24 21.63 22.64
CA TRP A 758 -8.59 20.32 22.09
C TRP A 758 -7.42 19.35 22.15
N VAL A 759 -6.20 19.83 21.84
CA VAL A 759 -4.98 19.01 21.92
C VAL A 759 -4.76 18.58 23.38
N LEU A 760 -4.89 19.50 24.34
CA LEU A 760 -4.79 19.20 25.77
C LEU A 760 -5.83 18.20 26.26
N GLN A 761 -7.08 18.32 25.78
CA GLN A 761 -8.16 17.41 26.14
C GLN A 761 -7.82 15.95 25.81
N TYR A 762 -7.14 15.70 24.69
CA TYR A 762 -6.76 14.34 24.28
C TYR A 762 -5.37 13.91 24.77
N SER A 763 -4.50 14.85 25.15
CA SER A 763 -3.13 14.56 25.56
C SER A 763 -2.95 14.25 27.06
N THR A 764 -3.88 14.69 27.91
CA THR A 764 -3.76 14.66 29.38
C THR A 764 -3.37 13.27 29.94
N ASP A 765 -2.25 13.25 30.68
CA ASP A 765 -1.56 12.13 31.38
C ASP A 765 -1.13 10.90 30.56
N LYS A 766 -1.58 10.75 29.31
CA LYS A 766 -1.33 9.53 28.50
C LYS A 766 0.00 9.52 27.77
N LEU A 767 0.65 10.66 27.58
CA LEU A 767 1.87 10.78 26.77
C LEU A 767 3.13 10.25 27.47
N HIS A 768 3.19 10.37 28.79
CA HIS A 768 4.32 9.90 29.60
C HIS A 768 4.10 8.45 30.03
N VAL A 769 4.39 7.52 29.12
CA VAL A 769 4.31 6.08 29.39
C VAL A 769 5.71 5.53 29.66
N SER A 770 5.89 4.94 30.84
CA SER A 770 7.13 4.24 31.17
C SER A 770 7.25 2.94 30.39
N ILE A 771 8.48 2.50 30.12
CA ILE A 771 8.74 1.20 29.48
C ILE A 771 8.10 0.07 30.30
N ALA A 772 8.15 0.14 31.62
CA ALA A 772 7.56 -0.88 32.49
C ALA A 772 6.04 -1.02 32.31
N GLN A 773 5.32 0.09 32.14
CA GLN A 773 3.89 0.07 31.81
C GLN A 773 3.65 -0.59 30.44
N LEU A 774 4.49 -0.34 29.43
CA LEU A 774 4.34 -0.96 28.12
C LEU A 774 4.52 -2.49 28.17
N TYR A 775 5.48 -3.00 28.95
CA TYR A 775 5.60 -4.45 29.18
C TYR A 775 4.40 -5.02 29.96
N ALA A 776 3.86 -4.25 30.92
CA ALA A 776 2.69 -4.65 31.68
C ALA A 776 1.45 -4.81 30.79
N LEU A 777 1.31 -3.99 29.74
CA LEU A 777 0.26 -4.17 28.72
C LEU A 777 0.35 -5.54 28.03
N CYS A 778 1.50 -6.21 28.03
CA CYS A 778 1.67 -7.57 27.50
C CYS A 778 1.62 -8.67 28.58
N GLY A 779 1.31 -8.33 29.83
CA GLY A 779 1.41 -9.26 30.96
C GLY A 779 2.86 -9.65 31.28
N ARG A 780 3.86 -8.87 30.85
CA ARG A 780 5.29 -9.11 31.12
C ARG A 780 5.79 -8.18 32.22
N LYS A 781 6.76 -8.66 33.00
CA LYS A 781 7.58 -7.80 33.88
C LYS A 781 8.71 -7.20 33.06
N SER A 782 9.00 -5.92 33.26
CA SER A 782 10.12 -5.24 32.60
C SER A 782 11.45 -5.95 32.89
N ILE A 783 12.26 -6.15 31.86
CA ILE A 783 13.58 -6.80 31.95
C ILE A 783 14.61 -5.88 32.64
N VAL A 784 14.36 -4.57 32.71
CA VAL A 784 15.29 -3.57 33.26
C VAL A 784 15.67 -3.91 34.72
N ASN A 785 14.78 -4.54 35.48
CA ASN A 785 15.10 -4.94 36.87
C ASN A 785 16.06 -6.14 36.97
N ARG A 786 16.22 -6.98 35.94
CA ARG A 786 17.09 -8.18 36.07
C ARG A 786 18.58 -7.85 36.20
N LYS A 787 19.06 -6.80 35.53
CA LYS A 787 20.47 -6.40 35.64
C LYS A 787 20.83 -5.73 36.97
N GLU A 788 19.86 -5.11 37.66
CA GLU A 788 20.08 -4.55 39.01
C GLU A 788 19.86 -5.60 40.11
N THR A 789 19.02 -6.62 39.88
CA THR A 789 18.74 -7.65 40.91
C THR A 789 19.77 -8.81 40.90
N GLU A 790 20.42 -9.09 39.75
CA GLU A 790 21.47 -10.12 39.68
C GLU A 790 22.84 -9.61 40.19
N GLN A 791 23.04 -8.28 40.30
CA GLN A 791 24.20 -7.68 40.97
C GLN A 791 24.05 -7.55 42.49
N THR A 792 22.86 -7.77 43.06
CA THR A 792 22.60 -7.61 44.50
C THR A 792 22.49 -8.94 45.26
N THR A 793 22.63 -10.08 44.60
CA THR A 793 22.49 -11.41 45.23
C THR A 793 23.69 -12.35 45.04
N SER A 794 24.83 -11.83 44.58
CA SER A 794 26.04 -12.63 44.33
C SER A 794 27.33 -12.10 44.97
N GLU A 795 27.24 -11.30 46.05
CA GLU A 795 28.43 -10.89 46.82
C GLU A 795 28.16 -10.98 48.34
N THR A 796 28.20 -12.19 48.87
CA THR A 796 28.58 -12.46 50.27
C THR A 796 29.37 -13.76 50.31
N LYS A 797 30.67 -13.66 50.03
CA LYS A 797 31.74 -14.52 50.55
C LYS A 797 33.09 -13.90 50.16
N GLU A 798 33.86 -13.60 51.20
CA GLU A 798 35.21 -13.04 51.21
C GLU A 798 36.17 -13.79 50.27
N VAL A 799 37.08 -13.07 49.59
CA VAL A 799 38.54 -13.26 49.67
C VAL A 799 39.26 -11.99 49.17
N ASP A 800 40.27 -11.61 49.95
CA ASP A 800 41.32 -10.59 49.88
C ASP A 800 41.83 -10.04 48.53
N SER A 801 42.12 -8.73 48.60
CA SER A 801 43.19 -7.93 47.96
C SER A 801 43.81 -8.38 46.63
N ILE A 802 43.69 -7.50 45.61
CA ILE A 802 44.82 -6.95 44.82
C ILE A 802 44.31 -5.73 44.05
N ASP A 803 45.02 -4.60 44.20
CA ASP A 803 44.81 -3.34 43.50
C ASP A 803 45.02 -3.44 41.99
N ILE A 804 44.01 -3.06 41.19
CA ILE A 804 44.22 -2.45 39.86
C ILE A 804 43.24 -1.28 39.69
N ALA A 805 43.79 -0.07 39.80
CA ALA A 805 43.08 1.19 39.64
C ALA A 805 42.58 1.42 38.19
N ASN A 806 41.27 1.63 38.02
CA ASN A 806 40.68 2.17 36.79
C ASN A 806 40.04 3.53 37.07
N SER A 807 40.85 4.59 36.97
CA SER A 807 40.39 5.98 37.03
C SER A 807 39.59 6.35 35.79
N ARG A 808 38.28 6.61 35.95
CA ARG A 808 37.48 7.36 34.97
C ARG A 808 38.05 8.77 34.83
N CYS A 809 38.62 9.07 33.67
CA CYS A 809 39.21 10.36 33.36
C CYS A 809 38.11 11.44 33.28
N LYS A 810 38.11 12.39 34.22
CA LYS A 810 37.26 13.59 34.16
C LYS A 810 37.86 14.56 33.13
N VAL A 811 37.13 14.83 32.06
CA VAL A 811 37.48 15.84 31.05
C VAL A 811 37.43 17.23 31.70
N THR A 812 38.59 17.84 31.91
CA THR A 812 38.69 19.20 32.45
C THR A 812 38.77 20.23 31.33
N THR A 813 38.35 21.46 31.60
CA THR A 813 38.39 22.62 30.67
C THR A 813 39.77 22.86 30.04
N ALA A 814 40.86 22.47 30.72
CA ALA A 814 42.22 22.52 30.17
C ALA A 814 42.43 21.56 28.99
N THR A 815 41.85 20.36 29.03
CA THR A 815 41.96 19.37 27.94
C THR A 815 41.18 19.80 26.68
N VAL A 816 40.05 20.48 26.86
CA VAL A 816 39.25 21.05 25.77
C VAL A 816 39.98 22.23 25.11
N ASN A 817 40.63 23.08 25.90
CA ASN A 817 41.41 24.21 25.38
C ASN A 817 42.68 23.76 24.63
N ALA A 818 43.35 22.69 25.11
CA ALA A 818 44.47 22.09 24.41
C ALA A 818 44.06 21.45 23.07
N ALA A 819 42.87 20.83 22.99
CA ALA A 819 42.33 20.30 21.75
C ALA A 819 41.97 21.42 20.75
N ARG A 820 41.44 22.54 21.24
CA ARG A 820 41.12 23.73 20.43
C ARG A 820 42.37 24.40 19.86
N ALA A 821 43.47 24.45 20.63
CA ALA A 821 44.76 24.95 20.16
C ALA A 821 45.35 24.08 19.05
N ARG A 822 45.27 22.74 19.16
CA ARG A 822 45.72 21.80 18.11
C ARG A 822 44.90 21.92 16.82
N TYR A 823 43.60 22.18 16.94
CA TYR A 823 42.72 22.41 15.79
C TYR A 823 43.07 23.71 15.04
N LEU A 824 43.35 24.79 15.78
CA LEU A 824 43.75 26.07 15.19
C LEU A 824 45.14 26.02 14.55
N ALA A 825 46.08 25.26 15.12
CA ALA A 825 47.40 25.02 14.51
C ALA A 825 47.29 24.26 13.17
N ARG A 826 46.38 23.28 13.05
CA ARG A 826 46.11 22.57 11.78
C ARG A 826 45.44 23.45 10.72
N LYS A 827 44.71 24.50 11.13
CA LYS A 827 44.05 25.42 10.20
C LYS A 827 45.01 26.47 9.61
N LYS A 828 46.10 26.81 10.32
CA LYS A 828 47.14 27.73 9.83
C LYS A 828 48.07 27.11 8.78
N GLY A 829 48.22 25.79 8.72
CA GLY A 829 49.06 25.10 7.73
C GLY A 829 48.41 24.78 6.38
N ARG A 830 47.27 25.41 6.03
CA ARG A 830 46.50 25.11 4.80
C ARG A 830 46.46 26.23 3.76
N TYR A 831 47.19 27.32 3.99
CA TYR A 831 47.35 28.42 3.02
C TYR A 831 48.84 28.70 2.85
N ASP A 832 49.54 27.81 2.15
CA ASP A 832 50.82 28.11 1.50
C ASP A 832 51.01 27.07 0.39
N TYR A 833 50.76 27.48 -0.86
CA TYR A 833 51.32 26.85 -2.05
C TYR A 833 51.81 27.96 -2.98
N PRO A 834 53.07 27.93 -3.44
CA PRO A 834 53.62 28.93 -4.32
C PRO A 834 53.26 28.64 -5.80
N ASP A 835 53.11 29.72 -6.56
CA ASP A 835 53.02 29.75 -8.02
C ASP A 835 54.19 28.99 -8.68
N VAL A 836 53.88 28.09 -9.62
CA VAL A 836 54.78 27.79 -10.76
C VAL A 836 53.94 27.44 -12.00
N ALA A 837 54.27 28.13 -13.08
CA ALA A 837 53.69 28.10 -14.42
C ALA A 837 54.09 26.86 -15.24
N LEU A 838 53.14 26.33 -16.03
CA LEU A 838 53.16 26.19 -17.49
C LEU A 838 51.84 25.58 -17.98
#